data_AF-A0A954T8L3-F1
#
_entry.id   AF-A0A954T8L3-F1
#
_cell.length_a   1.000
_cell.length_b   1.000
_cell.length_c   1.000
_cell.angle_alpha   90.00
_cell.angle_beta   90.00
_cell.angle_gamma   90.00
#
_symmetry.space_group_name_H-M   'P 1'
#
loop_
_entity.id
_entity.type
_entity.pdbx_description
1 polymer ?
#
loop_
_entity_poly.entity_id
_entity_poly.type
_entity_poly.pdbx_seq_one_letter_code
_entity_poly.pdbx_strand_id
1 'polypeptide(L)'
;MFSQENQLIRKSSIVVAALATIVYMTYRGVYTLNLSGPYACTVSISLYVAEMYGCFLMFLYFFQIWELVEPAPVPPLKDRTVDVFIPTYNEDPELLRGTISAAVNLDYPHRTYVLDDGDRPAVAALAKELGAEYINRPTNLHAKAGNLNHAMEITNGEFVVIFDADHVSRRDFITRLLGYFEDERMGFVQTPHSFYNFDNFHGMLDYKRGCYWEEGELFYNVIQPGKNYWNAVSFCGSAAMFRRQALEDVGLVATETITEDMHTGLRMHARGWNSLFVNERLVSGQAATDVTTFNTQRLRWGEGNLGVFAFDNPLTMKGLTFGQRIGYLGSMLSWTTGVQKLQLYIAPMLMLFTGVAPVAEFSITLTTITILYMLTIWTAVTVTSNGHGHLIGTEITHMAGFWTQIKSTYRALFKRKKSTFVVTSKRGRQSDSIRQYIMPQCLYIGGSALAIAWAGTRYAIGLSSDLNGLLVGSGLLLTQCWFAWEVIRRALRNKEDVIHAWRHPVAINVHFSFVDEKGVLQTGRGVSCDLNEIGMGFHSFDDIGSTDEIEITLSTIGLTATCRAFVRHKKMTLNSKSRRDGNANSWRIGAQFIDPSEESLGTIWRICSDYATARMYDKFEANKRKGKDDSIATLLNSSRLAEHKICLPINVSLPGYQVAPFFTVTEGLSQSGCVILLESRIENDSNVDISIATPLGEIVGEARVLSSKQVILGATALEYVQLKFDRFHGESRSLLLSLCGGADDELLTNVVTLRPREKSLPKFRPAMLAGTTSAAAAVVAVCTVLGFYKDEWLLAQVSGRTEVSSDVSKRLDGLLENVISDPNADENRIVKLREVFQKLGDTERARKLNEVLLERDVESFSASLCRAQSLDSVNRFDEAGRIYNLLLERERLPEDKESQQELLMSAARNAVNRGNTAKAVQLFAEIDEQFLSSTPDLLREYAGLLASTGKPSEAITLILGQATIVDADFFLMGAIYSSKKQFSQAIEQYNHILARQPDNRQAQLLLADNAIWNGDFSMAVMVLKSILQKADSHEAREKLAFASLWNKDSLEALVMFEKLTLEQPARKDYAQAFVEACLIADSITEKQKGLLRSRVAAFPDEVQANIDLFASALSKHQLFDQLRPLLEQILELEPTRVDVRLQLVDVLNSRGKHVEAEAHLQTLLALTSGNENLPSGRLVSTPPVSEPTW
;
A
#
# COMPACT_ATOMS: atom_id res chain seq x y z
N MET A 1 -8.22 37.28 21.28
CA MET A 1 -7.06 37.16 22.19
C MET A 1 -7.03 35.75 22.78
N PHE A 2 -6.15 34.89 22.28
CA PHE A 2 -6.00 33.52 22.78
C PHE A 2 -5.39 33.56 24.20
N SER A 3 -6.02 32.91 25.18
CA SER A 3 -5.44 32.78 26.52
C SER A 3 -4.08 32.08 26.46
N GLN A 4 -3.18 32.39 27.40
CA GLN A 4 -1.89 31.70 27.52
C GLN A 4 -2.08 30.17 27.65
N GLU A 5 -3.15 29.74 28.32
CA GLU A 5 -3.55 28.34 28.44
C GLU A 5 -3.85 27.69 27.08
N ASN A 6 -4.59 28.37 26.20
CA ASN A 6 -4.89 27.87 24.86
C ASN A 6 -3.62 27.73 24.00
N GLN A 7 -2.65 28.63 24.16
CA GLN A 7 -1.36 28.53 23.46
C GLN A 7 -0.52 27.36 24.00
N LEU A 8 -0.55 27.10 25.30
CA LEU A 8 0.16 25.97 25.91
C LEU A 8 -0.42 24.63 25.44
N ILE A 9 -1.75 24.49 25.40
CA ILE A 9 -2.43 23.29 24.89
C ILE A 9 -2.08 23.05 23.42
N ARG A 10 -2.07 24.10 22.61
CA ARG A 10 -1.66 24.07 21.20
C ARG A 10 -0.22 23.54 21.05
N LYS A 11 0.74 24.17 21.71
CA LYS A 11 2.17 23.79 21.62
C LYS A 11 2.38 22.36 22.12
N SER A 12 1.74 21.98 23.23
CA SER A 12 1.80 20.61 23.76
C SER A 12 1.25 19.58 22.78
N SER A 13 0.12 19.88 22.13
CA SER A 13 -0.47 19.01 21.09
C SER A 13 0.45 18.85 19.88
N ILE A 14 1.14 19.92 19.47
CA ILE A 14 2.13 19.88 18.38
C ILE A 14 3.32 18.97 18.77
N VAL A 15 3.83 19.11 20.00
CA VAL A 15 4.96 18.29 20.50
C VAL A 15 4.57 16.82 20.58
N VAL A 16 3.39 16.50 21.11
CA VAL A 16 2.88 15.12 21.17
C VAL A 16 2.71 14.54 19.77
N ALA A 17 2.18 15.31 18.81
CA ALA A 17 2.08 14.91 17.41
C ALA A 17 3.44 14.64 16.78
N ALA A 18 4.45 15.48 17.06
CA ALA A 18 5.82 15.28 16.58
C ALA A 18 6.43 13.99 17.14
N LEU A 19 6.29 13.73 18.45
CA LEU A 19 6.76 12.49 19.08
C LEU A 19 6.08 11.25 18.48
N ALA A 20 4.75 11.29 18.32
CA ALA A 20 3.99 10.20 17.69
C ALA A 20 4.44 9.96 16.24
N THR A 21 4.75 11.04 15.50
CA THR A 21 5.29 10.96 14.14
C THR A 21 6.66 10.27 14.11
N ILE A 22 7.57 10.63 15.03
CA ILE A 22 8.90 10.02 15.12
C ILE A 22 8.76 8.53 15.44
N VAL A 23 7.91 8.16 16.40
CA VAL A 23 7.66 6.75 16.74
C VAL A 23 7.10 5.99 15.54
N TYR A 24 6.08 6.54 14.86
CA TYR A 24 5.48 5.93 13.67
C TYR A 24 6.51 5.75 12.55
N MET A 25 7.28 6.79 12.22
CA MET A 25 8.27 6.77 11.13
C MET A 25 9.44 5.84 11.41
N THR A 26 9.89 5.79 12.67
CA THR A 26 10.94 4.87 13.10
C THR A 26 10.44 3.43 13.01
N TYR A 27 9.23 3.16 13.54
CA TYR A 27 8.63 1.84 13.46
C TYR A 27 8.44 1.39 12.00
N ARG A 28 7.91 2.29 11.16
CA ARG A 28 7.72 2.03 9.73
C ARG A 28 9.04 1.68 9.04
N GLY A 29 10.07 2.50 9.22
CA GLY A 29 11.36 2.33 8.55
C GLY A 29 12.17 1.12 9.03
N VAL A 30 12.08 0.76 10.31
CA VAL A 30 12.89 -0.33 10.88
C VAL A 30 12.21 -1.70 10.75
N TYR A 31 10.89 -1.79 10.95
CA TYR A 31 10.22 -3.09 11.15
C TYR A 31 9.26 -3.51 10.04
N THR A 32 8.86 -2.60 9.15
CA THR A 32 7.68 -2.86 8.28
C THR A 32 7.98 -2.77 6.79
N LEU A 33 9.20 -2.45 6.38
CA LEU A 33 9.58 -2.40 4.96
C LEU A 33 9.57 -3.82 4.36
N ASN A 34 8.91 -3.97 3.20
CA ASN A 34 8.91 -5.24 2.46
C ASN A 34 10.08 -5.30 1.49
N LEU A 35 11.11 -6.07 1.85
CA LEU A 35 12.36 -6.21 1.09
C LEU A 35 12.49 -7.58 0.38
N SER A 36 11.39 -8.33 0.28
CA SER A 36 11.37 -9.71 -0.27
C SER A 36 11.79 -9.81 -1.74
N GLY A 37 11.70 -8.73 -2.52
CA GLY A 37 12.15 -8.70 -3.91
C GLY A 37 12.20 -7.28 -4.49
N PRO A 38 12.72 -7.09 -5.73
CA PRO A 38 12.94 -5.76 -6.32
C PRO A 38 11.66 -4.92 -6.45
N TYR A 39 10.56 -5.54 -6.85
CA TYR A 39 9.25 -4.89 -6.93
C TYR A 39 8.73 -4.48 -5.54
N ALA A 40 8.71 -5.43 -4.59
CA ALA A 40 8.26 -5.20 -3.22
C ALA A 40 9.05 -4.06 -2.55
N CYS A 41 10.38 -4.09 -2.70
CA CYS A 41 11.30 -3.07 -2.22
C CYS A 41 10.98 -1.70 -2.82
N THR A 42 10.78 -1.62 -4.14
CA THR A 42 10.47 -0.35 -4.83
C THR A 42 9.15 0.25 -4.36
N VAL A 43 8.08 -0.54 -4.27
CA VAL A 43 6.76 -0.05 -3.82
C VAL A 43 6.79 0.29 -2.32
N SER A 44 7.50 -0.49 -1.51
CA SER A 44 7.63 -0.25 -0.07
C SER A 44 8.42 1.04 0.22
N ILE A 45 9.57 1.24 -0.41
CA ILE A 45 10.39 2.44 -0.26
C ILE A 45 9.65 3.67 -0.81
N SER A 46 9.03 3.57 -1.98
CA SER A 46 8.29 4.71 -2.55
C SER A 46 7.10 5.13 -1.67
N LEU A 47 6.38 4.17 -1.08
CA LEU A 47 5.35 4.46 -0.08
C LEU A 47 5.96 5.14 1.16
N TYR A 48 7.03 4.59 1.72
CA TYR A 48 7.70 5.17 2.90
C TYR A 48 8.20 6.60 2.64
N VAL A 49 8.77 6.87 1.47
CA VAL A 49 9.19 8.23 1.07
C VAL A 49 8.00 9.17 0.96
N ALA A 50 6.87 8.73 0.42
CA ALA A 50 5.66 9.54 0.36
C ALA A 50 5.07 9.82 1.75
N GLU A 51 5.12 8.85 2.67
CA GLU A 51 4.71 9.06 4.07
C GLU A 51 5.65 10.06 4.77
N MET A 52 6.97 9.87 4.64
CA MET A 52 8.00 10.75 5.21
C MET A 52 7.85 12.18 4.67
N TYR A 53 7.57 12.34 3.37
CA TYR A 53 7.30 13.64 2.78
C TYR A 53 6.03 14.29 3.34
N GLY A 54 4.97 13.51 3.54
CA GLY A 54 3.75 13.98 4.22
C GLY A 54 4.01 14.48 5.64
N CYS A 55 4.81 13.73 6.40
CA CYS A 55 5.22 14.14 7.75
C CYS A 55 6.10 15.39 7.74
N PHE A 56 6.96 15.54 6.74
CA PHE A 56 7.73 16.77 6.56
C PHE A 56 6.84 17.98 6.27
N LEU A 57 5.85 17.85 5.37
CA LEU A 57 4.87 18.91 5.12
C LEU A 57 4.04 19.24 6.37
N MET A 58 3.67 18.23 7.16
CA MET A 58 2.96 18.41 8.42
C MET A 58 3.83 19.14 9.46
N PHE A 59 5.13 18.83 9.53
CA PHE A 59 6.08 19.59 10.34
C PHE A 59 6.12 21.07 9.92
N LEU A 60 6.22 21.36 8.62
CA LEU A 60 6.21 22.73 8.10
C LEU A 60 4.89 23.46 8.39
N TYR A 61 3.76 22.75 8.35
CA TYR A 61 2.47 23.27 8.79
C TYR A 61 2.50 23.65 10.28
N PHE A 62 2.88 22.72 11.16
CA PHE A 62 2.95 22.98 12.61
C PHE A 62 3.93 24.07 12.98
N PHE A 63 5.06 24.17 12.27
CA PHE A 63 6.03 25.25 12.45
C PHE A 63 5.39 26.62 12.18
N GLN A 64 4.65 26.76 11.07
CA GLN A 64 3.98 28.01 10.70
C GLN A 64 2.91 28.42 11.72
N ILE A 65 2.30 27.46 12.43
CA ILE A 65 1.22 27.71 13.40
C ILE A 65 1.63 27.49 14.85
N TRP A 66 2.94 27.52 15.11
CA TRP A 66 3.51 27.31 16.44
C TRP A 66 2.89 28.21 17.50
N GLU A 67 2.65 29.47 17.14
CA GLU A 67 2.00 30.46 17.98
C GLU A 67 1.14 31.37 17.09
N LEU A 68 -0.13 31.55 17.47
CA LEU A 68 -1.04 32.47 16.77
C LEU A 68 -0.97 33.83 17.44
N VAL A 69 -0.62 34.86 16.67
CA VAL A 69 -0.55 36.24 17.16
C VAL A 69 -1.69 37.04 16.52
N GLU A 70 -2.64 37.48 17.32
CA GLU A 70 -3.71 38.40 16.91
C GLU A 70 -3.34 39.82 17.37
N PRO A 71 -3.07 40.76 16.45
CA PRO A 71 -2.73 42.12 16.84
C PRO A 71 -3.94 42.85 17.44
N ALA A 72 -3.70 43.70 18.45
CA ALA A 72 -4.73 44.59 18.96
C ALA A 72 -5.07 45.68 17.93
N PRO A 73 -6.34 46.10 17.81
CA PRO A 73 -6.70 47.22 16.94
C PRO A 73 -5.95 48.51 17.32
N VAL A 74 -5.43 49.22 16.32
CA VAL A 74 -4.72 50.50 16.49
C VAL A 74 -5.51 51.58 15.75
N PRO A 75 -5.74 52.76 16.36
CA PRO A 75 -6.38 53.88 15.66
C PRO A 75 -5.64 54.27 14.39
N PRO A 76 -6.33 54.70 13.32
CA PRO A 76 -5.67 55.09 12.08
C PRO A 76 -4.75 56.30 12.26
N LEU A 77 -3.65 56.31 11.54
CA LEU A 77 -2.79 57.49 11.42
C LEU A 77 -3.60 58.64 10.80
N LYS A 78 -3.39 59.85 11.30
CA LYS A 78 -4.04 61.07 10.78
C LYS A 78 -3.24 61.67 9.64
N ASP A 79 -3.92 62.37 8.74
CA ASP A 79 -3.34 63.21 7.68
C ASP A 79 -2.38 62.48 6.72
N ARG A 80 -2.60 61.18 6.52
CA ARG A 80 -1.88 60.35 5.54
C ARG A 80 -2.64 60.22 4.23
N THR A 81 -1.93 60.10 3.11
CA THR A 81 -2.52 59.90 1.79
C THR A 81 -2.57 58.41 1.43
N VAL A 82 -3.69 57.96 0.86
CA VAL A 82 -3.90 56.57 0.47
C VAL A 82 -4.42 56.52 -0.97
N ASP A 83 -3.77 55.71 -1.79
CA ASP A 83 -4.26 55.32 -3.11
C ASP A 83 -4.90 53.92 -3.04
N VAL A 84 -6.06 53.74 -3.65
CA VAL A 84 -6.76 52.45 -3.73
C VAL A 84 -6.77 51.99 -5.18
N PHE A 85 -6.16 50.84 -5.46
CA PHE A 85 -6.02 50.27 -6.79
C PHE A 85 -6.94 49.08 -7.01
N ILE A 86 -7.69 49.13 -8.11
CA ILE A 86 -8.58 48.05 -8.58
C ILE A 86 -8.13 47.65 -9.99
N PRO A 87 -7.23 46.65 -10.14
CA PRO A 87 -6.83 46.17 -11.45
C PRO A 87 -7.92 45.27 -12.05
N THR A 88 -8.19 45.47 -13.33
CA THR A 88 -9.18 44.71 -14.10
C THR A 88 -8.68 44.45 -15.52
N TYR A 89 -9.19 43.39 -16.15
CA TYR A 89 -8.84 42.98 -17.51
C TYR A 89 -10.09 42.68 -18.35
N ASN A 90 -10.93 41.75 -17.90
CA ASN A 90 -12.13 41.30 -18.62
C ASN A 90 -13.36 41.15 -17.72
N GLU A 91 -13.29 41.59 -16.47
CA GLU A 91 -14.41 41.54 -15.54
C GLU A 91 -15.57 42.42 -16.01
N ASP A 92 -16.78 41.93 -15.83
CA ASP A 92 -18.00 42.61 -16.25
C ASP A 92 -18.16 43.97 -15.54
N PRO A 93 -18.55 45.05 -16.23
CA PRO A 93 -18.75 46.36 -15.61
C PRO A 93 -19.71 46.34 -14.41
N GLU A 94 -20.73 45.48 -14.41
CA GLU A 94 -21.68 45.41 -13.29
C GLU A 94 -21.03 44.80 -12.03
N LEU A 95 -20.12 43.84 -12.21
CA LEU A 95 -19.31 43.32 -11.10
C LEU A 95 -18.36 44.41 -10.58
N LEU A 96 -17.73 45.16 -11.48
CA LEU A 96 -16.84 46.27 -11.11
C LEU A 96 -17.57 47.38 -10.36
N ARG A 97 -18.83 47.67 -10.70
CA ARG A 97 -19.65 48.69 -10.03
C ARG A 97 -19.70 48.45 -8.52
N GLY A 98 -19.95 47.22 -8.08
CA GLY A 98 -19.98 46.88 -6.65
C GLY A 98 -18.64 47.15 -5.96
N THR A 99 -17.54 46.74 -6.57
CA THR A 99 -16.18 46.92 -6.04
C THR A 99 -15.75 48.39 -6.02
N ILE A 100 -15.96 49.13 -7.12
CA ILE A 100 -15.62 50.56 -7.23
C ILE A 100 -16.46 51.38 -6.25
N SER A 101 -17.77 51.14 -6.18
CA SER A 101 -18.67 51.82 -5.25
C SER A 101 -18.24 51.61 -3.80
N ALA A 102 -17.90 50.37 -3.42
CA ALA A 102 -17.41 50.09 -2.07
C ALA A 102 -16.05 50.75 -1.77
N ALA A 103 -15.14 50.78 -2.75
CA ALA A 103 -13.83 51.39 -2.61
C ALA A 103 -13.91 52.93 -2.46
N VAL A 104 -14.71 53.61 -3.28
CA VAL A 104 -14.89 55.07 -3.21
C VAL A 104 -15.51 55.50 -1.87
N ASN A 105 -16.33 54.65 -1.25
CA ASN A 105 -17.03 54.94 0.01
C ASN A 105 -16.27 54.45 1.27
N LEU A 106 -14.95 54.25 1.21
CA LEU A 106 -14.16 53.91 2.40
C LEU A 106 -14.08 55.10 3.37
N ASP A 107 -14.11 54.82 4.68
CA ASP A 107 -14.22 55.78 5.79
C ASP A 107 -12.89 56.52 6.10
N TYR A 108 -12.13 56.92 5.08
CA TYR A 108 -10.87 57.66 5.23
C TYR A 108 -10.58 58.48 3.95
N PRO A 109 -9.98 59.69 4.01
CA PRO A 109 -9.62 60.43 2.79
C PRO A 109 -8.64 59.66 1.89
N HIS A 110 -9.06 59.30 0.68
CA HIS A 110 -8.28 58.49 -0.25
C HIS A 110 -8.60 58.83 -1.71
N ARG A 111 -7.81 58.28 -2.65
CA ARG A 111 -8.10 58.31 -4.09
C ARG A 111 -8.26 56.90 -4.63
N THR A 112 -9.31 56.65 -5.38
CA THR A 112 -9.59 55.34 -5.98
C THR A 112 -9.26 55.35 -7.46
N TYR A 113 -8.49 54.36 -7.90
CA TYR A 113 -8.03 54.18 -9.27
C TYR A 113 -8.45 52.82 -9.82
N VAL A 114 -9.12 52.83 -10.96
CA VAL A 114 -9.45 51.64 -11.75
C VAL A 114 -8.35 51.46 -12.79
N LEU A 115 -7.61 50.35 -12.69
CA LEU A 115 -6.47 50.05 -13.56
C LEU A 115 -6.91 49.02 -14.61
N ASP A 116 -7.24 49.46 -15.82
CA ASP A 116 -7.87 48.61 -16.84
C ASP A 116 -6.91 48.23 -17.96
N ASP A 117 -6.38 47.00 -17.89
CA ASP A 117 -5.56 46.40 -18.95
C ASP A 117 -6.39 46.00 -20.19
N GLY A 118 -7.73 46.05 -20.09
CA GLY A 118 -8.64 45.77 -21.20
C GLY A 118 -8.88 46.97 -22.14
N ASP A 119 -8.47 48.17 -21.73
CA ASP A 119 -8.73 49.44 -22.43
C ASP A 119 -10.20 49.61 -22.87
N ARG A 120 -11.12 49.47 -21.90
CA ARG A 120 -12.57 49.39 -22.15
C ARG A 120 -13.26 50.73 -21.89
N PRO A 121 -13.84 51.39 -22.91
CA PRO A 121 -14.56 52.66 -22.74
C PRO A 121 -15.72 52.59 -21.72
N ALA A 122 -16.40 51.44 -21.63
CA ALA A 122 -17.47 51.23 -20.66
C ALA A 122 -16.95 51.27 -19.20
N VAL A 123 -15.74 50.78 -18.95
CA VAL A 123 -15.12 50.81 -17.61
C VAL A 123 -14.64 52.22 -17.28
N ALA A 124 -14.08 52.95 -18.25
CA ALA A 124 -13.73 54.36 -18.08
C ALA A 124 -14.95 55.22 -17.75
N ALA A 125 -16.08 54.99 -18.44
CA ALA A 125 -17.34 55.66 -18.15
C ALA A 125 -17.83 55.34 -16.72
N LEU A 126 -17.79 54.06 -16.33
CA LEU A 126 -18.19 53.60 -14.99
C LEU A 126 -17.30 54.18 -13.88
N ALA A 127 -15.97 54.22 -14.08
CA ALA A 127 -15.05 54.80 -13.12
C ALA A 127 -15.37 56.28 -12.88
N LYS A 128 -15.55 57.04 -13.97
CA LYS A 128 -15.93 58.45 -13.91
C LYS A 128 -17.29 58.66 -13.25
N GLU A 129 -18.27 57.82 -13.57
CA GLU A 129 -19.62 57.85 -12.98
C GLU A 129 -19.55 57.70 -11.45
N LEU A 130 -18.77 56.74 -10.96
CA LEU A 130 -18.65 56.45 -9.53
C LEU A 130 -17.64 57.33 -8.78
N GLY A 131 -16.99 58.29 -9.46
CA GLY A 131 -16.00 59.18 -8.83
C GLY A 131 -14.62 58.54 -8.60
N ALA A 132 -14.27 57.52 -9.38
CA ALA A 132 -12.93 56.93 -9.43
C ALA A 132 -12.13 57.43 -10.64
N GLU A 133 -10.80 57.44 -10.51
CA GLU A 133 -9.87 57.75 -11.59
C GLU A 133 -9.64 56.51 -12.47
N TYR A 134 -9.45 56.71 -13.77
CA TYR A 134 -9.21 55.62 -14.73
C TYR A 134 -7.77 55.66 -15.23
N ILE A 135 -7.08 54.53 -15.15
CA ILE A 135 -5.72 54.35 -15.67
C ILE A 135 -5.75 53.17 -16.65
N ASN A 136 -5.27 53.40 -17.86
CA ASN A 136 -4.90 52.36 -18.82
C ASN A 136 -3.41 52.46 -19.15
N ARG A 137 -2.88 51.50 -19.90
CA ARG A 137 -1.48 51.51 -20.35
C ARG A 137 -1.34 50.98 -21.77
N PRO A 138 -0.29 51.37 -22.51
CA PRO A 138 -0.14 51.01 -23.93
C PRO A 138 0.21 49.54 -24.17
N THR A 139 0.75 48.82 -23.18
CA THR A 139 1.16 47.41 -23.32
C THR A 139 0.77 46.57 -22.11
N ASN A 140 0.24 45.37 -22.34
CA ASN A 140 -0.18 44.42 -21.29
C ASN A 140 0.94 43.48 -20.84
N LEU A 141 2.18 44.00 -20.74
CA LEU A 141 3.32 43.22 -20.26
C LEU A 141 3.19 42.95 -18.76
N HIS A 142 3.55 41.74 -18.35
CA HIS A 142 3.52 41.28 -16.94
C HIS A 142 2.14 41.31 -16.26
N ALA A 143 1.04 41.30 -17.04
CA ALA A 143 -0.33 41.20 -16.55
C ALA A 143 -0.59 42.16 -15.35
N LYS A 144 -1.25 41.69 -14.29
CA LYS A 144 -1.60 42.47 -13.10
C LYS A 144 -0.40 43.17 -12.44
N ALA A 145 0.74 42.50 -12.32
CA ALA A 145 1.95 43.08 -11.73
C ALA A 145 2.41 44.33 -12.49
N GLY A 146 2.46 44.22 -13.83
CA GLY A 146 2.83 45.37 -14.66
C GLY A 146 1.80 46.50 -14.61
N ASN A 147 0.51 46.17 -14.47
CA ASN A 147 -0.56 47.16 -14.36
C ASN A 147 -0.44 47.96 -13.06
N LEU A 148 -0.22 47.26 -11.94
CA LEU A 148 0.07 47.89 -10.64
C LEU A 148 1.33 48.75 -10.70
N ASN A 149 2.41 48.25 -11.29
CA ASN A 149 3.66 49.01 -11.39
C ASN A 149 3.51 50.28 -12.23
N HIS A 150 2.75 50.25 -13.33
CA HIS A 150 2.47 51.44 -14.11
C HIS A 150 1.67 52.48 -13.31
N ALA A 151 0.66 52.04 -12.56
CA ALA A 151 -0.10 52.93 -11.68
C ALA A 151 0.80 53.56 -10.59
N MET A 152 1.74 52.79 -10.04
CA MET A 152 2.71 53.30 -9.06
C MET A 152 3.57 54.43 -9.60
N GLU A 153 3.90 54.45 -10.90
CA GLU A 153 4.71 55.51 -11.53
C GLU A 153 4.00 56.85 -11.66
N ILE A 154 2.66 56.86 -11.69
CA ILE A 154 1.84 58.06 -11.98
C ILE A 154 0.96 58.50 -10.81
N THR A 155 1.06 57.83 -9.67
CA THR A 155 0.32 58.13 -8.42
C THR A 155 1.30 58.38 -7.27
N ASN A 156 0.84 59.00 -6.19
CA ASN A 156 1.73 59.54 -5.15
C ASN A 156 1.22 59.40 -3.70
N GLY A 157 0.22 58.56 -3.43
CA GLY A 157 -0.23 58.25 -2.08
C GLY A 157 0.85 57.54 -1.24
N GLU A 158 1.03 57.93 0.01
CA GLU A 158 2.03 57.32 0.91
C GLU A 158 1.76 55.82 1.15
N PHE A 159 0.48 55.45 1.15
CA PHE A 159 0.02 54.08 1.27
C PHE A 159 -0.80 53.65 0.05
N VAL A 160 -0.75 52.35 -0.24
CA VAL A 160 -1.42 51.77 -1.40
C VAL A 160 -2.26 50.59 -0.94
N VAL A 161 -3.55 50.61 -1.26
CA VAL A 161 -4.47 49.49 -1.06
C VAL A 161 -4.68 48.79 -2.40
N ILE A 162 -4.64 47.46 -2.40
CA ILE A 162 -4.86 46.66 -3.61
C ILE A 162 -6.09 45.78 -3.40
N PHE A 163 -7.12 45.96 -4.24
CA PHE A 163 -8.30 45.10 -4.32
C PHE A 163 -8.39 44.46 -5.69
N ASP A 164 -8.71 43.18 -5.76
CA ASP A 164 -9.11 42.53 -7.00
C ASP A 164 -10.47 43.06 -7.46
N ALA A 165 -10.72 43.02 -8.76
CA ALA A 165 -11.97 43.47 -9.38
C ALA A 165 -13.25 42.88 -8.77
N ASP A 166 -13.18 41.70 -8.15
CA ASP A 166 -14.31 41.02 -7.49
C ASP A 166 -14.33 41.16 -5.96
N HIS A 167 -13.37 41.86 -5.35
CA HIS A 167 -13.27 42.01 -3.89
C HIS A 167 -13.95 43.28 -3.39
N VAL A 168 -15.20 43.15 -2.96
CA VAL A 168 -15.97 44.24 -2.37
C VAL A 168 -15.46 44.49 -0.94
N SER A 169 -15.00 45.72 -0.66
CA SER A 169 -14.42 46.10 0.62
C SER A 169 -15.48 46.53 1.65
N ARG A 170 -15.15 46.32 2.92
CA ARG A 170 -15.86 46.91 4.07
C ARG A 170 -15.42 48.36 4.23
N ARG A 171 -16.35 49.27 4.57
CA ARG A 171 -16.09 50.73 4.64
C ARG A 171 -14.91 51.15 5.51
N ASP A 172 -14.66 50.43 6.60
CA ASP A 172 -13.61 50.74 7.58
C ASP A 172 -12.27 50.06 7.23
N PHE A 173 -12.08 49.55 6.01
CA PHE A 173 -10.84 48.85 5.62
C PHE A 173 -9.59 49.69 5.91
N ILE A 174 -9.57 50.96 5.47
CA ILE A 174 -8.41 51.83 5.66
C ILE A 174 -8.22 52.17 7.14
N THR A 175 -9.29 52.61 7.81
CA THR A 175 -9.23 53.02 9.22
C THR A 175 -8.82 51.89 10.14
N ARG A 176 -9.16 50.65 9.78
CA ARG A 176 -8.78 49.45 10.53
C ARG A 176 -7.30 49.09 10.37
N LEU A 177 -6.68 49.35 9.22
CA LEU A 177 -5.32 48.88 8.93
C LEU A 177 -4.24 49.96 9.05
N LEU A 178 -4.57 51.22 8.75
CA LEU A 178 -3.60 52.31 8.63
C LEU A 178 -2.81 52.55 9.93
N GLY A 179 -3.41 52.29 11.10
CA GLY A 179 -2.76 52.46 12.40
C GLY A 179 -1.51 51.60 12.59
N TYR A 180 -1.43 50.42 11.98
CA TYR A 180 -0.28 49.53 12.13
C TYR A 180 0.99 50.04 11.43
N PHE A 181 0.86 51.02 10.54
CA PHE A 181 1.99 51.69 9.90
C PHE A 181 2.63 52.76 10.79
N GLU A 182 2.22 52.86 12.06
CA GLU A 182 3.02 53.56 13.08
C GLU A 182 4.43 52.95 13.20
N ASP A 183 4.56 51.63 13.00
CA ASP A 183 5.87 51.01 12.75
C ASP A 183 6.39 51.45 11.36
N GLU A 184 7.46 52.24 11.36
CA GLU A 184 8.14 52.71 10.15
C GLU A 184 8.65 51.55 9.28
N ARG A 185 8.92 50.37 9.87
CA ARG A 185 9.32 49.16 9.15
C ARG A 185 8.15 48.30 8.72
N MET A 186 6.90 48.69 9.00
CA MET A 186 5.73 47.99 8.45
C MET A 186 5.66 48.20 6.94
N GLY A 187 5.93 47.13 6.19
CA GLY A 187 5.87 47.12 4.74
C GLY A 187 4.45 46.92 4.23
N PHE A 188 3.73 45.94 4.78
CA PHE A 188 2.34 45.69 4.40
C PHE A 188 1.51 45.00 5.49
N VAL A 189 0.20 45.20 5.41
CA VAL A 189 -0.80 44.56 6.25
C VAL A 189 -1.80 43.82 5.37
N GLN A 190 -1.94 42.51 5.58
CA GLN A 190 -2.82 41.61 4.82
C GLN A 190 -4.06 41.25 5.64
N THR A 191 -5.21 41.14 4.98
CA THR A 191 -6.45 40.62 5.58
C THR A 191 -6.89 39.32 4.90
N PRO A 192 -7.73 38.49 5.56
CA PRO A 192 -8.41 37.35 4.96
C PRO A 192 -9.10 37.68 3.64
N HIS A 193 -9.13 36.71 2.73
CA HIS A 193 -10.09 36.70 1.63
C HIS A 193 -11.32 35.93 2.08
N SER A 194 -12.43 36.63 2.27
CA SER A 194 -13.75 36.01 2.45
C SER A 194 -14.48 35.92 1.13
N PHE A 195 -15.51 35.09 1.06
CA PHE A 195 -16.34 34.90 -0.12
C PHE A 195 -17.81 35.11 0.22
N TYR A 196 -18.56 35.74 -0.68
CA TYR A 196 -20.00 35.84 -0.53
C TYR A 196 -20.76 34.68 -1.19
N ASN A 197 -20.16 34.01 -2.18
CA ASN A 197 -20.72 32.82 -2.83
C ASN A 197 -20.39 31.52 -2.07
N PHE A 198 -21.13 31.29 -0.98
CA PHE A 198 -20.89 30.17 -0.06
C PHE A 198 -21.08 28.77 -0.69
N ASP A 199 -21.87 28.63 -1.76
CA ASP A 199 -22.17 27.33 -2.38
C ASP A 199 -21.21 26.94 -3.53
N ASN A 200 -19.98 27.44 -3.45
CA ASN A 200 -18.92 27.21 -4.42
C ASN A 200 -18.46 25.73 -4.53
N PHE A 201 -17.54 25.44 -5.46
CA PHE A 201 -17.15 24.07 -5.80
C PHE A 201 -16.43 23.34 -4.64
N HIS A 202 -15.52 24.05 -3.95
CA HIS A 202 -14.68 23.51 -2.88
C HIS A 202 -15.25 23.77 -1.47
N GLY A 203 -16.39 24.43 -1.38
CA GLY A 203 -17.11 24.73 -0.14
C GLY A 203 -18.01 23.58 0.31
N MET A 204 -18.14 23.45 1.63
CA MET A 204 -19.05 22.54 2.33
C MET A 204 -19.99 23.41 3.14
N LEU A 205 -21.28 23.37 2.78
CA LEU A 205 -22.29 24.26 3.32
C LEU A 205 -23.52 23.50 3.74
N ASP A 206 -23.93 23.70 4.99
CA ASP A 206 -25.19 23.25 5.56
C ASP A 206 -25.88 24.43 6.23
N TYR A 207 -26.85 25.02 5.53
CA TYR A 207 -27.60 26.18 6.04
C TYR A 207 -28.45 25.85 7.27
N LYS A 208 -28.92 24.61 7.41
CA LYS A 208 -29.77 24.16 8.53
C LYS A 208 -28.95 24.09 9.81
N ARG A 209 -27.76 23.49 9.73
CA ARG A 209 -26.84 23.42 10.87
C ARG A 209 -26.05 24.70 11.07
N GLY A 210 -26.03 25.61 10.09
CA GLY A 210 -25.21 26.81 10.13
C GLY A 210 -23.72 26.48 10.04
N CYS A 211 -23.37 25.47 9.25
CA CYS A 211 -21.99 25.03 9.08
C CYS A 211 -21.50 25.45 7.70
N TYR A 212 -20.37 26.16 7.68
CA TYR A 212 -19.65 26.49 6.45
C TYR A 212 -18.16 26.26 6.63
N TRP A 213 -17.58 25.54 5.68
CA TRP A 213 -16.15 25.37 5.56
C TRP A 213 -15.73 25.44 4.10
N GLU A 214 -14.59 26.04 3.84
CA GLU A 214 -13.92 25.99 2.56
C GLU A 214 -12.40 25.95 2.77
N GLU A 215 -11.65 25.61 1.72
CA GLU A 215 -10.20 25.40 1.81
C GLU A 215 -9.44 26.61 2.39
N GLY A 216 -9.87 27.84 2.05
CA GLY A 216 -9.21 29.08 2.51
C GLY A 216 -9.32 29.34 4.00
N GLU A 217 -10.31 28.73 4.69
CA GLU A 217 -10.54 28.95 6.12
C GLU A 217 -9.32 28.57 6.97
N LEU A 218 -8.65 27.47 6.66
CA LEU A 218 -7.45 27.04 7.38
C LEU A 218 -6.28 28.00 7.13
N PHE A 219 -6.11 28.45 5.89
CA PHE A 219 -5.02 29.33 5.50
C PHE A 219 -5.16 30.72 6.14
N TYR A 220 -6.33 31.34 6.03
CA TYR A 220 -6.55 32.70 6.51
C TYR A 220 -6.80 32.80 8.01
N ASN A 221 -7.42 31.81 8.67
CA ASN A 221 -7.73 31.91 10.11
C ASN A 221 -6.69 31.24 11.03
N VAL A 222 -5.76 30.45 10.48
CA VAL A 222 -4.78 29.70 11.29
C VAL A 222 -3.36 29.92 10.79
N ILE A 223 -3.08 29.67 9.50
CA ILE A 223 -1.72 29.74 8.96
C ILE A 223 -1.19 31.18 8.92
N GLN A 224 -1.94 32.12 8.33
CA GLN A 224 -1.51 33.52 8.24
C GLN A 224 -1.40 34.22 9.61
N PRO A 225 -2.34 34.03 10.57
CA PRO A 225 -2.15 34.50 11.95
C PRO A 225 -0.96 33.84 12.66
N GLY A 226 -0.62 32.59 12.34
CA GLY A 226 0.59 31.93 12.83
C GLY A 226 1.87 32.56 12.27
N LYS A 227 1.83 32.98 11.00
CA LYS A 227 2.93 33.67 10.32
C LYS A 227 3.27 35.05 10.88
N ASN A 228 2.35 35.68 11.62
CA ASN A 228 2.65 36.91 12.37
C ASN A 228 3.82 36.68 13.34
N TYR A 229 3.86 35.54 14.03
CA TYR A 229 4.93 35.21 14.98
C TYR A 229 6.31 35.19 14.31
N TRP A 230 6.37 34.75 13.06
CA TRP A 230 7.61 34.63 12.29
C TRP A 230 7.92 35.85 11.42
N ASN A 231 7.08 36.89 11.43
CA ASN A 231 7.13 38.01 10.48
C ASN A 231 7.23 37.51 9.03
N ALA A 232 6.38 36.54 8.67
CA ALA A 232 6.44 35.80 7.41
C ALA A 232 5.08 35.72 6.70
N VAL A 233 4.23 36.73 6.92
CA VAL A 233 2.89 36.82 6.32
C VAL A 233 3.03 36.83 4.80
N SER A 234 2.20 36.07 4.10
CA SER A 234 2.20 36.09 2.64
C SER A 234 1.28 37.19 2.13
N PHE A 235 1.77 38.00 1.20
CA PHE A 235 0.88 38.82 0.35
C PHE A 235 0.12 37.90 -0.60
N CYS A 236 -1.21 38.00 -0.61
CA CYS A 236 -2.11 37.14 -1.38
C CYS A 236 -2.70 37.82 -2.62
N GLY A 237 -2.06 38.89 -3.11
CA GLY A 237 -2.43 39.58 -4.34
C GLY A 237 -3.52 40.63 -4.18
N SER A 238 -4.28 40.62 -3.09
CA SER A 238 -5.42 41.51 -2.87
C SER A 238 -5.73 41.62 -1.38
N ALA A 239 -6.57 42.58 -1.00
CA ALA A 239 -6.98 42.83 0.38
C ALA A 239 -5.79 43.11 1.30
N ALA A 240 -4.88 43.94 0.80
CA ALA A 240 -3.68 44.34 1.52
C ALA A 240 -3.44 45.84 1.33
N MET A 241 -2.92 46.44 2.40
CA MET A 241 -2.40 47.81 2.39
C MET A 241 -0.88 47.76 2.46
N PHE A 242 -0.21 48.63 1.72
CA PHE A 242 1.24 48.71 1.60
C PHE A 242 1.71 50.11 1.95
N ARG A 243 2.91 50.20 2.53
CA ARG A 243 3.70 51.42 2.48
C ARG A 243 4.34 51.53 1.10
N ARG A 244 4.12 52.63 0.38
CA ARG A 244 4.66 52.83 -0.97
C ARG A 244 6.18 52.67 -1.04
N GLN A 245 6.90 53.30 -0.11
CA GLN A 245 8.36 53.18 -0.01
C GLN A 245 8.83 51.71 0.06
N ALA A 246 8.09 50.85 0.74
CA ALA A 246 8.47 49.46 0.89
C ALA A 246 8.34 48.67 -0.43
N LEU A 247 7.37 49.03 -1.28
CA LEU A 247 7.26 48.50 -2.64
C LEU A 247 8.40 49.03 -3.53
N GLU A 248 8.66 50.34 -3.49
CA GLU A 248 9.74 50.96 -4.28
C GLU A 248 11.11 50.36 -3.94
N ASP A 249 11.40 50.14 -2.65
CA ASP A 249 12.64 49.55 -2.17
C ASP A 249 12.95 48.17 -2.77
N VAL A 250 11.92 47.39 -3.10
CA VAL A 250 12.04 46.02 -3.61
C VAL A 250 11.88 45.91 -5.13
N GLY A 251 11.79 47.05 -5.82
CA GLY A 251 11.58 47.11 -7.26
C GLY A 251 10.11 46.98 -7.69
N LEU A 252 9.20 47.48 -6.85
CA LEU A 252 7.74 47.40 -6.99
C LEU A 252 7.22 45.94 -6.93
N VAL A 253 6.08 45.66 -7.57
CA VAL A 253 5.50 44.32 -7.62
C VAL A 253 6.33 43.44 -8.57
N ALA A 254 6.71 42.25 -8.10
CA ALA A 254 7.54 41.29 -8.83
C ALA A 254 6.89 40.87 -10.17
N THR A 255 7.68 40.68 -11.22
CA THR A 255 7.19 40.43 -12.59
C THR A 255 7.70 39.12 -13.20
N GLU A 256 8.59 38.43 -12.51
CA GLU A 256 9.32 37.25 -12.98
C GLU A 256 8.50 35.97 -12.88
N THR A 257 7.49 35.94 -12.00
CA THR A 257 6.61 34.79 -11.79
C THR A 257 5.14 35.18 -11.96
N ILE A 258 4.30 34.19 -12.24
CA ILE A 258 2.82 34.35 -12.35
C ILE A 258 2.10 34.49 -10.99
N THR A 259 2.86 34.44 -9.90
CA THR A 259 2.42 34.70 -8.51
C THR A 259 3.28 35.84 -7.98
N GLU A 260 3.08 37.00 -8.58
CA GLU A 260 3.77 38.25 -8.25
C GLU A 260 3.63 38.61 -6.77
N ASP A 261 2.54 38.19 -6.17
CA ASP A 261 2.10 38.53 -4.83
C ASP A 261 3.04 37.98 -3.75
N MET A 262 3.09 36.66 -3.59
CA MET A 262 3.96 36.03 -2.60
C MET A 262 5.42 36.37 -2.86
N HIS A 263 5.81 36.50 -4.13
CA HIS A 263 7.18 36.83 -4.54
C HIS A 263 7.56 38.26 -4.09
N THR A 264 6.66 39.23 -4.22
CA THR A 264 6.87 40.60 -3.71
C THR A 264 7.03 40.60 -2.20
N GLY A 265 6.13 39.91 -1.47
CA GLY A 265 6.23 39.79 -0.01
C GLY A 265 7.56 39.19 0.46
N LEU A 266 8.04 38.14 -0.24
CA LEU A 266 9.34 37.52 0.03
C LEU A 266 10.49 38.51 -0.11
N ARG A 267 10.49 39.33 -1.17
CA ARG A 267 11.52 40.36 -1.39
C ARG A 267 11.48 41.44 -0.32
N MET A 268 10.29 41.86 0.11
CA MET A 268 10.11 42.83 1.20
C MET A 268 10.73 42.31 2.50
N HIS A 269 10.45 41.07 2.88
CA HIS A 269 11.07 40.46 4.06
C HIS A 269 12.58 40.32 3.94
N ALA A 270 13.09 39.96 2.75
CA ALA A 270 14.53 39.89 2.50
C ALA A 270 15.24 41.25 2.62
N ARG A 271 14.50 42.36 2.47
CA ARG A 271 14.97 43.73 2.70
C ARG A 271 14.71 44.23 4.13
N GLY A 272 14.19 43.38 5.02
CA GLY A 272 13.97 43.72 6.43
C GLY A 272 12.68 44.48 6.71
N TRP A 273 11.74 44.53 5.76
CA TRP A 273 10.40 45.05 6.01
C TRP A 273 9.57 44.06 6.83
N ASN A 274 8.72 44.58 7.71
CA ASN A 274 7.76 43.84 8.50
C ASN A 274 6.45 43.64 7.75
N SER A 275 5.71 42.61 8.14
CA SER A 275 4.38 42.33 7.65
C SER A 275 3.46 41.93 8.79
N LEU A 276 2.18 42.23 8.63
CA LEU A 276 1.17 41.87 9.62
C LEU A 276 -0.07 41.28 8.94
N PHE A 277 -0.65 40.27 9.55
CA PHE A 277 -1.94 39.71 9.18
C PHE A 277 -2.99 40.07 10.21
N VAL A 278 -4.03 40.78 9.77
CA VAL A 278 -5.18 41.14 10.60
C VAL A 278 -6.31 40.19 10.28
N ASN A 279 -6.63 39.28 11.22
CA ASN A 279 -7.62 38.22 11.03
C ASN A 279 -9.07 38.73 11.12
N GLU A 280 -9.41 39.72 10.30
CA GLU A 280 -10.75 40.29 10.17
C GLU A 280 -11.19 40.27 8.72
N ARG A 281 -12.43 39.85 8.47
CA ARG A 281 -13.02 39.80 7.13
C ARG A 281 -13.39 41.21 6.69
N LEU A 282 -12.44 41.91 6.06
CA LEU A 282 -12.61 43.28 5.56
C LEU A 282 -12.93 43.35 4.06
N VAL A 283 -12.92 42.22 3.36
CA VAL A 283 -13.31 42.12 1.95
C VAL A 283 -14.13 40.86 1.71
N SER A 284 -15.01 40.88 0.73
CA SER A 284 -15.71 39.67 0.26
C SER A 284 -15.62 39.56 -1.26
N GLY A 285 -15.07 38.44 -1.73
CA GLY A 285 -14.87 38.13 -3.15
C GLY A 285 -15.74 36.98 -3.67
N GLN A 286 -15.43 36.52 -4.89
CA GLN A 286 -16.03 35.32 -5.47
C GLN A 286 -15.05 34.14 -5.49
N ALA A 287 -15.44 33.04 -4.84
CA ALA A 287 -14.73 31.77 -4.91
C ALA A 287 -15.01 31.06 -6.24
N ALA A 288 -14.19 30.07 -6.60
CA ALA A 288 -14.38 29.27 -7.81
C ALA A 288 -15.75 28.54 -7.80
N THR A 289 -16.61 28.89 -8.75
CA THR A 289 -17.98 28.36 -8.86
C THR A 289 -18.04 26.93 -9.37
N ASP A 290 -17.04 26.52 -10.17
CA ASP A 290 -17.02 25.22 -10.84
C ASP A 290 -15.61 24.59 -10.90
N VAL A 291 -15.57 23.30 -11.29
CA VAL A 291 -14.35 22.49 -11.35
C VAL A 291 -13.28 23.03 -12.33
N THR A 292 -13.70 23.68 -13.42
CA THR A 292 -12.78 24.21 -14.44
C THR A 292 -12.06 25.44 -13.89
N THR A 293 -12.80 26.39 -13.34
CA THR A 293 -12.27 27.60 -12.70
C THR A 293 -11.37 27.25 -11.51
N PHE A 294 -11.80 26.30 -10.66
CA PHE A 294 -11.01 25.83 -9.52
C PHE A 294 -9.64 25.28 -9.97
N ASN A 295 -9.63 24.36 -10.93
CA ASN A 295 -8.37 23.74 -11.37
C ASN A 295 -7.44 24.72 -12.10
N THR A 296 -7.97 25.65 -12.88
CA THR A 296 -7.12 26.65 -13.55
C THR A 296 -6.46 27.60 -12.55
N GLN A 297 -7.20 28.07 -11.53
CA GLN A 297 -6.63 28.91 -10.47
C GLN A 297 -5.53 28.17 -9.71
N ARG A 298 -5.76 26.91 -9.31
CA ARG A 298 -4.79 26.09 -8.57
C ARG A 298 -3.56 25.72 -9.41
N LEU A 299 -3.72 25.51 -10.72
CA LEU A 299 -2.59 25.29 -11.61
C LEU A 299 -1.66 26.50 -11.63
N ARG A 300 -2.23 27.71 -11.80
CA ARG A 300 -1.49 28.97 -11.79
C ARG A 300 -0.79 29.22 -10.44
N TRP A 301 -1.53 29.06 -9.34
CA TRP A 301 -0.97 29.25 -8.00
C TRP A 301 0.17 28.28 -7.72
N GLY A 302 -0.02 26.98 -7.97
CA GLY A 302 1.04 25.99 -7.76
C GLY A 302 2.25 26.20 -8.66
N GLU A 303 2.05 26.56 -9.92
CA GLU A 303 3.14 26.78 -10.88
C GLU A 303 3.94 28.03 -10.52
N GLY A 304 3.28 29.12 -10.13
CA GLY A 304 3.94 30.35 -9.72
C GLY A 304 4.67 30.21 -8.39
N ASN A 305 4.02 29.67 -7.35
CA ASN A 305 4.60 29.54 -6.01
C ASN A 305 5.88 28.69 -6.05
N LEU A 306 5.86 27.57 -6.79
CA LEU A 306 7.04 26.73 -6.99
C LEU A 306 8.05 27.36 -7.95
N GLY A 307 7.61 28.20 -8.88
CA GLY A 307 8.46 28.95 -9.80
C GLY A 307 9.36 29.97 -9.10
N VAL A 308 8.94 30.51 -7.94
CA VAL A 308 9.75 31.45 -7.14
C VAL A 308 11.13 30.87 -6.79
N PHE A 309 11.25 29.57 -6.52
CA PHE A 309 12.54 28.92 -6.25
C PHE A 309 13.58 29.11 -7.35
N ALA A 310 13.16 29.34 -8.59
CA ALA A 310 14.06 29.52 -9.73
C ALA A 310 14.66 30.93 -9.81
N PHE A 311 14.01 31.92 -9.19
CA PHE A 311 14.44 33.32 -9.20
C PHE A 311 14.99 33.71 -7.83
N ASP A 312 14.18 33.57 -6.79
CA ASP A 312 14.49 33.97 -5.43
C ASP A 312 14.23 32.82 -4.45
N ASN A 313 15.21 31.93 -4.31
CA ASN A 313 15.09 30.78 -3.41
C ASN A 313 15.14 31.22 -1.93
N PRO A 314 14.04 31.03 -1.16
CA PRO A 314 13.99 31.48 0.24
C PRO A 314 15.04 30.81 1.12
N LEU A 315 15.53 29.61 0.78
CA LEU A 315 16.54 28.92 1.59
C LEU A 315 17.95 29.52 1.45
N THR A 316 18.24 30.21 0.35
CA THR A 316 19.61 30.69 0.03
C THR A 316 19.72 32.21 -0.12
N MET A 317 18.60 32.89 -0.39
CA MET A 317 18.55 34.37 -0.47
C MET A 317 19.00 35.02 0.84
N LYS A 318 19.74 36.13 0.78
CA LYS A 318 20.20 36.89 1.96
C LYS A 318 19.06 37.72 2.58
N GLY A 319 19.17 38.04 3.86
CA GLY A 319 18.25 38.96 4.56
C GLY A 319 17.05 38.31 5.25
N LEU A 320 16.69 37.07 4.92
CA LEU A 320 15.62 36.34 5.60
C LEU A 320 16.09 35.67 6.91
N THR A 321 15.26 35.79 7.94
CA THR A 321 15.40 35.05 9.22
C THR A 321 15.10 33.57 9.03
N PHE A 322 15.57 32.72 9.95
CA PHE A 322 15.28 31.28 9.90
C PHE A 322 13.77 30.98 9.85
N GLY A 323 12.97 31.67 10.67
CA GLY A 323 11.52 31.53 10.69
C GLY A 323 10.87 31.84 9.34
N GLN A 324 11.28 32.96 8.71
CA GLN A 324 10.81 33.33 7.37
C GLN A 324 11.20 32.28 6.32
N ARG A 325 12.44 31.78 6.32
CA ARG A 325 12.89 30.76 5.37
C ARG A 325 12.03 29.51 5.41
N ILE A 326 11.79 28.99 6.61
CA ILE A 326 10.98 27.78 6.81
C ILE A 326 9.50 28.06 6.53
N GLY A 327 8.99 29.24 6.88
CA GLY A 327 7.61 29.65 6.58
C GLY A 327 7.32 29.71 5.08
N TYR A 328 8.20 30.35 4.30
CA TYR A 328 8.09 30.37 2.84
C TYR A 328 8.29 28.99 2.22
N LEU A 329 9.25 28.20 2.72
CA LEU A 329 9.44 26.81 2.29
C LEU A 329 8.15 26.00 2.46
N GLY A 330 7.49 26.11 3.62
CA GLY A 330 6.22 25.43 3.90
C GLY A 330 5.10 25.83 2.95
N SER A 331 4.98 27.13 2.65
CA SER A 331 3.95 27.66 1.74
C SER A 331 4.19 27.26 0.28
N MET A 332 5.45 27.16 -0.14
CA MET A 332 5.78 26.74 -1.51
C MET A 332 5.64 25.23 -1.66
N LEU A 333 6.19 24.42 -0.74
CA LEU A 333 6.18 22.96 -0.86
C LEU A 333 4.79 22.35 -0.69
N SER A 334 3.84 23.02 -0.02
CA SER A 334 2.46 22.52 0.05
C SER A 334 1.81 22.32 -1.33
N TRP A 335 2.27 23.02 -2.37
CA TRP A 335 1.81 22.86 -3.76
C TRP A 335 2.27 21.57 -4.45
N THR A 336 3.18 20.83 -3.83
CA THR A 336 3.67 19.52 -4.34
C THR A 336 2.91 18.33 -3.76
N THR A 337 1.95 18.56 -2.86
CA THR A 337 1.18 17.51 -2.16
C THR A 337 0.51 16.53 -3.14
N GLY A 338 0.15 16.97 -4.34
CA GLY A 338 -0.38 16.08 -5.39
C GLY A 338 0.53 14.90 -5.73
N VAL A 339 1.86 15.08 -5.74
CA VAL A 339 2.84 14.01 -6.02
C VAL A 339 2.82 12.96 -4.91
N GLN A 340 2.77 13.42 -3.65
CA GLN A 340 2.65 12.57 -2.48
C GLN A 340 1.34 11.78 -2.49
N LYS A 341 0.22 12.46 -2.75
CA LYS A 341 -1.12 11.86 -2.78
C LYS A 341 -1.26 10.80 -3.87
N LEU A 342 -0.65 11.01 -5.04
CA LEU A 342 -0.63 10.00 -6.10
C LEU A 342 -0.08 8.66 -5.62
N GLN A 343 1.05 8.68 -4.91
CA GLN A 343 1.67 7.47 -4.37
C GLN A 343 0.75 6.79 -3.34
N LEU A 344 0.11 7.57 -2.46
CA LEU A 344 -0.84 7.04 -1.46
C LEU A 344 -2.12 6.45 -2.09
N TYR A 345 -2.53 6.98 -3.25
CA TYR A 345 -3.69 6.47 -3.99
C TYR A 345 -3.33 5.21 -4.80
N ILE A 346 -2.15 5.15 -5.40
CA ILE A 346 -1.73 4.02 -6.24
C ILE A 346 -1.23 2.83 -5.41
N ALA A 347 -0.62 3.05 -4.25
CA ALA A 347 -0.08 1.96 -3.41
C ALA A 347 -1.09 0.82 -3.09
N PRO A 348 -2.32 1.08 -2.59
CA PRO A 348 -3.30 0.02 -2.35
C PRO A 348 -3.77 -0.64 -3.66
N MET A 349 -3.82 0.10 -4.77
CA MET A 349 -4.15 -0.45 -6.09
C MET A 349 -3.09 -1.43 -6.58
N LEU A 350 -1.80 -1.07 -6.46
CA LEU A 350 -0.66 -1.93 -6.81
C LEU A 350 -0.62 -3.20 -5.95
N MET A 351 -0.90 -3.07 -4.65
CA MET A 351 -1.01 -4.21 -3.75
C MET A 351 -2.10 -5.18 -4.19
N LEU A 352 -3.30 -4.69 -4.53
CA LEU A 352 -4.40 -5.54 -4.97
C LEU A 352 -4.16 -6.15 -6.36
N PHE A 353 -3.47 -5.45 -7.27
CA PHE A 353 -3.09 -6.03 -8.57
C PHE A 353 -2.04 -7.14 -8.43
N THR A 354 -0.98 -6.90 -7.64
CA THR A 354 0.17 -7.81 -7.58
C THR A 354 0.08 -8.87 -6.49
N GLY A 355 -0.73 -8.65 -5.45
CA GLY A 355 -0.75 -9.50 -4.26
C GLY A 355 0.43 -9.26 -3.32
N VAL A 356 1.30 -8.30 -3.63
CA VAL A 356 2.47 -7.99 -2.82
C VAL A 356 2.19 -6.71 -2.05
N ALA A 357 2.10 -6.83 -0.72
CA ALA A 357 1.91 -5.69 0.15
C ALA A 357 3.17 -4.81 0.21
N PRO A 358 3.04 -3.48 0.26
CA PRO A 358 4.17 -2.57 0.46
C PRO A 358 4.69 -2.59 1.91
N VAL A 359 4.09 -3.41 2.77
CA VAL A 359 4.50 -3.66 4.14
C VAL A 359 4.83 -5.14 4.30
N ALA A 360 5.81 -5.47 5.15
CA ALA A 360 6.27 -6.85 5.33
C ALA A 360 5.16 -7.77 5.86
N GLU A 361 4.39 -7.28 6.84
CA GLU A 361 3.28 -8.00 7.44
C GLU A 361 2.21 -7.03 7.96
N PHE A 362 0.94 -7.36 7.76
CA PHE A 362 -0.19 -6.67 8.39
C PHE A 362 -0.42 -7.18 9.83
N SER A 363 0.45 -6.76 10.74
CA SER A 363 0.36 -7.15 12.16
C SER A 363 -0.62 -6.27 12.95
N ILE A 364 -1.11 -6.80 14.08
CA ILE A 364 -1.89 -6.02 15.06
C ILE A 364 -1.08 -4.81 15.53
N THR A 365 0.22 -4.97 15.76
CA THR A 365 1.13 -3.89 16.16
C THR A 365 1.18 -2.76 15.14
N LEU A 366 1.34 -3.07 13.86
CA LEU A 366 1.28 -2.06 12.79
C LEU A 366 -0.06 -1.32 12.80
N THR A 367 -1.16 -2.06 12.92
CA THR A 367 -2.52 -1.49 12.96
C THR A 367 -2.69 -0.56 14.16
N THR A 368 -2.30 -0.99 15.36
CA THR A 368 -2.41 -0.20 16.59
C THR A 368 -1.57 1.07 16.53
N ILE A 369 -0.30 0.98 16.12
CA ILE A 369 0.59 2.15 16.01
C ILE A 369 0.05 3.13 14.95
N THR A 370 -0.42 2.63 13.80
CA THR A 370 -0.99 3.48 12.75
C THR A 370 -2.26 4.20 13.23
N ILE A 371 -3.18 3.49 13.90
CA ILE A 371 -4.41 4.11 14.43
C ILE A 371 -4.07 5.15 15.49
N LEU A 372 -3.17 4.86 16.43
CA LEU A 372 -2.76 5.81 17.46
C LEU A 372 -2.09 7.04 16.87
N TYR A 373 -1.23 6.86 15.87
CA TYR A 373 -0.63 7.96 15.11
C TYR A 373 -1.73 8.81 14.45
N MET A 374 -2.64 8.19 13.70
CA MET A 374 -3.73 8.89 13.01
C MET A 374 -4.64 9.65 13.98
N LEU A 375 -5.02 9.05 15.10
CA LEU A 375 -5.83 9.69 16.14
C LEU A 375 -5.08 10.88 16.76
N THR A 376 -3.79 10.71 17.06
CA THR A 376 -2.96 11.79 17.63
C THR A 376 -2.84 12.97 16.67
N ILE A 377 -2.56 12.70 15.39
CA ILE A 377 -2.48 13.75 14.36
C ILE A 377 -3.84 14.40 14.15
N TRP A 378 -4.93 13.63 14.11
CA TRP A 378 -6.28 14.17 13.98
C TRP A 378 -6.60 15.10 15.16
N THR A 379 -6.38 14.66 16.39
CA THR A 379 -6.59 15.49 17.58
C THR A 379 -5.73 16.75 17.52
N ALA A 380 -4.44 16.63 17.18
CA ALA A 380 -3.55 17.78 17.09
C ALA A 380 -4.00 18.79 16.02
N VAL A 381 -4.37 18.34 14.82
CA VAL A 381 -4.90 19.21 13.75
C VAL A 381 -6.23 19.85 14.19
N THR A 382 -7.10 19.12 14.87
CA THR A 382 -8.38 19.66 15.37
C THR A 382 -8.16 20.76 16.41
N VAL A 383 -7.30 20.51 17.40
CA VAL A 383 -6.94 21.49 18.44
C VAL A 383 -6.27 22.71 17.83
N THR A 384 -5.29 22.50 16.95
CA THR A 384 -4.50 23.58 16.37
C THR A 384 -5.26 24.39 15.32
N SER A 385 -6.25 23.82 14.64
CA SER A 385 -7.06 24.55 13.65
C SER A 385 -8.19 25.38 14.25
N ASN A 386 -8.46 25.25 15.56
CA ASN A 386 -9.44 26.07 16.29
C ASN A 386 -10.82 26.17 15.60
N GLY A 387 -11.35 25.03 15.12
CA GLY A 387 -12.65 24.95 14.44
C GLY A 387 -12.65 25.34 12.96
N HIS A 388 -11.52 25.76 12.40
CA HIS A 388 -11.38 26.12 10.97
C HIS A 388 -10.81 24.96 10.13
N GLY A 389 -10.40 23.86 10.75
CA GLY A 389 -9.95 22.65 10.07
C GLY A 389 -11.09 21.67 9.81
N HIS A 390 -11.15 21.12 8.60
CA HIS A 390 -12.10 20.08 8.24
C HIS A 390 -11.40 18.98 7.41
N LEU A 391 -11.00 17.89 8.06
CA LEU A 391 -10.14 16.87 7.47
C LEU A 391 -10.73 16.21 6.23
N ILE A 392 -11.98 15.75 6.31
CA ILE A 392 -12.68 15.13 5.18
C ILE A 392 -12.75 16.11 4.00
N GLY A 393 -13.00 17.39 4.30
CA GLY A 393 -13.08 18.42 3.28
C GLY A 393 -11.73 18.69 2.63
N THR A 394 -10.68 18.69 3.44
CA THR A 394 -9.29 18.82 2.99
C THR A 394 -8.91 17.66 2.06
N GLU A 395 -9.28 16.42 2.40
CA GLU A 395 -9.01 15.26 1.53
C GLU A 395 -9.83 15.27 0.23
N ILE A 396 -11.07 15.75 0.25
CA ILE A 396 -11.87 15.98 -0.97
C ILE A 396 -11.18 17.03 -1.87
N THR A 397 -10.70 18.13 -1.28
CA THR A 397 -9.98 19.18 -2.02
C THR A 397 -8.66 18.66 -2.58
N HIS A 398 -7.90 17.86 -1.82
CA HIS A 398 -6.71 17.17 -2.33
C HIS A 398 -7.05 16.23 -3.49
N MET A 399 -8.12 15.43 -3.39
CA MET A 399 -8.60 14.57 -4.47
C MET A 399 -9.09 15.36 -5.70
N ALA A 400 -9.63 16.57 -5.50
CA ALA A 400 -10.00 17.45 -6.60
C ALA A 400 -8.77 18.02 -7.33
N GLY A 401 -7.72 18.34 -6.58
CA GLY A 401 -6.54 19.06 -7.08
C GLY A 401 -5.29 18.22 -7.36
N PHE A 402 -5.20 16.94 -6.96
CA PHE A 402 -3.92 16.19 -6.97
C PHE A 402 -3.28 16.16 -8.37
N TRP A 403 -4.07 15.89 -9.42
CA TRP A 403 -3.58 15.85 -10.79
C TRP A 403 -3.11 17.22 -11.27
N THR A 404 -3.81 18.27 -10.87
CA THR A 404 -3.46 19.66 -11.18
C THR A 404 -2.19 20.08 -10.47
N GLN A 405 -1.99 19.68 -9.21
CA GLN A 405 -0.76 19.93 -8.46
C GLN A 405 0.44 19.14 -9.02
N ILE A 406 0.24 17.94 -9.55
CA ILE A 406 1.29 17.21 -10.27
C ILE A 406 1.69 17.97 -11.54
N LYS A 407 0.71 18.46 -12.31
CA LYS A 407 0.97 19.29 -13.50
C LYS A 407 1.70 20.57 -13.14
N SER A 408 1.29 21.29 -12.09
CA SER A 408 1.96 22.51 -11.66
C SER A 408 3.39 22.23 -11.22
N THR A 409 3.62 21.18 -10.43
CA THR A 409 4.95 20.74 -9.98
C THR A 409 5.84 20.41 -11.17
N TYR A 410 5.34 19.63 -12.14
CA TYR A 410 6.07 19.32 -13.36
C TYR A 410 6.44 20.57 -14.17
N ARG A 411 5.50 21.51 -14.35
CA ARG A 411 5.76 22.77 -15.06
C ARG A 411 6.77 23.65 -14.34
N ALA A 412 6.65 23.79 -13.03
CA ALA A 412 7.57 24.56 -12.21
C ALA A 412 8.98 23.94 -12.15
N LEU A 413 9.12 22.62 -12.25
CA LEU A 413 10.44 21.98 -12.28
C LEU A 413 11.09 22.02 -13.66
N PHE A 414 10.34 21.73 -14.73
CA PHE A 414 10.92 21.45 -16.06
C PHE A 414 10.57 22.48 -17.14
N LYS A 415 9.59 23.38 -16.94
CA LYS A 415 9.10 24.35 -17.94
C LYS A 415 9.17 25.81 -17.49
N ARG A 416 10.04 26.11 -16.52
CA ARG A 416 10.24 27.38 -15.77
C ARG A 416 10.19 28.72 -16.53
N LYS A 417 10.39 28.75 -17.86
CA LYS A 417 10.45 29.98 -18.68
C LYS A 417 9.34 30.10 -19.74
N LYS A 418 8.36 29.19 -19.77
CA LYS A 418 7.29 29.15 -20.79
C LYS A 418 5.89 29.36 -20.20
N SER A 419 5.80 29.76 -18.94
CA SER A 419 4.55 29.91 -18.21
C SER A 419 3.84 31.20 -18.61
N THR A 420 2.68 31.09 -19.24
CA THR A 420 1.82 32.23 -19.62
C THR A 420 0.67 32.36 -18.64
N PHE A 421 0.36 33.58 -18.20
CA PHE A 421 -0.80 33.85 -17.35
C PHE A 421 -2.09 33.68 -18.16
N VAL A 422 -2.99 32.80 -17.71
CA VAL A 422 -4.32 32.61 -18.32
C VAL A 422 -5.35 33.28 -17.44
N VAL A 423 -6.07 34.25 -18.01
CA VAL A 423 -7.15 34.97 -17.30
C VAL A 423 -8.33 34.02 -17.08
N THR A 424 -8.81 33.95 -15.84
CA THR A 424 -9.93 33.09 -15.45
C THR A 424 -11.25 33.85 -15.55
N SER A 425 -12.30 33.21 -16.06
CA SER A 425 -13.63 33.82 -16.06
C SER A 425 -14.15 33.96 -14.63
N LYS A 426 -14.61 35.16 -14.25
CA LYS A 426 -15.26 35.43 -12.97
C LYS A 426 -16.77 35.14 -13.01
N ARG A 427 -17.38 35.07 -14.21
CA ARG A 427 -18.77 34.65 -14.41
C ARG A 427 -18.86 33.43 -15.34
N GLY A 428 -19.62 32.41 -14.93
CA GLY A 428 -19.79 31.19 -15.72
C GLY A 428 -18.56 30.26 -15.72
N ARG A 429 -18.60 29.23 -16.57
CA ARG A 429 -17.52 28.22 -16.67
C ARG A 429 -16.39 28.69 -17.58
N GLN A 430 -15.15 28.34 -17.23
CA GLN A 430 -13.99 28.63 -18.09
C GLN A 430 -13.89 27.71 -19.32
N SER A 431 -14.49 26.51 -19.26
CA SER A 431 -14.54 25.56 -20.36
C SER A 431 -15.88 24.84 -20.35
N ASP A 432 -16.46 24.63 -21.54
CA ASP A 432 -17.68 23.84 -21.68
C ASP A 432 -17.48 22.36 -21.33
N SER A 433 -16.27 21.83 -21.58
CA SER A 433 -15.92 20.46 -21.25
C SER A 433 -15.30 20.36 -19.87
N ILE A 434 -15.97 19.62 -18.98
CA ILE A 434 -15.46 19.25 -17.65
C ILE A 434 -14.61 17.97 -17.68
N ARG A 435 -14.67 17.20 -18.79
CA ARG A 435 -14.14 15.83 -18.91
C ARG A 435 -12.67 15.73 -18.47
N GLN A 436 -11.82 16.65 -18.91
CA GLN A 436 -10.38 16.62 -18.60
C GLN A 436 -10.03 16.80 -17.12
N TYR A 437 -10.94 17.42 -16.34
CA TYR A 437 -10.72 17.72 -14.92
C TYR A 437 -11.26 16.62 -14.01
N ILE A 438 -12.23 15.82 -14.48
CA ILE A 438 -12.80 14.68 -13.75
C ILE A 438 -12.20 13.33 -14.19
N MET A 439 -11.54 13.28 -15.36
CA MET A 439 -10.97 12.03 -15.91
C MET A 439 -10.00 11.33 -14.96
N PRO A 440 -9.07 12.02 -14.25
CA PRO A 440 -8.20 11.35 -13.28
C PRO A 440 -8.98 10.59 -12.20
N GLN A 441 -10.07 11.17 -11.70
CA GLN A 441 -10.94 10.56 -10.70
C GLN A 441 -11.74 9.40 -11.29
N CYS A 442 -12.24 9.52 -12.53
CA CYS A 442 -12.92 8.42 -13.22
C CYS A 442 -12.00 7.23 -13.47
N LEU A 443 -10.78 7.48 -13.96
CA LEU A 443 -9.77 6.44 -14.18
C LEU A 443 -9.37 5.78 -12.86
N TYR A 444 -9.25 6.56 -11.78
CA TYR A 444 -8.97 6.05 -10.45
C TYR A 444 -10.06 5.11 -9.94
N ILE A 445 -11.34 5.48 -10.07
CA ILE A 445 -12.47 4.63 -9.67
C ILE A 445 -12.48 3.34 -10.50
N GLY A 446 -12.31 3.45 -11.82
CA GLY A 446 -12.27 2.30 -12.72
C GLY A 446 -11.13 1.34 -12.39
N GLY A 447 -9.91 1.87 -12.22
CA GLY A 447 -8.72 1.11 -11.82
C GLY A 447 -8.89 0.45 -10.45
N SER A 448 -9.53 1.13 -9.49
CA SER A 448 -9.81 0.57 -8.16
C SER A 448 -10.81 -0.58 -8.22
N ALA A 449 -11.89 -0.45 -9.00
CA ALA A 449 -12.87 -1.51 -9.19
C ALA A 449 -12.24 -2.75 -9.83
N LEU A 450 -11.39 -2.55 -10.84
CA LEU A 450 -10.61 -3.61 -11.48
C LEU A 450 -9.66 -4.30 -10.49
N ALA A 451 -8.95 -3.52 -9.66
CA ALA A 451 -8.01 -4.05 -8.67
C ALA A 451 -8.72 -4.91 -7.60
N ILE A 452 -9.86 -4.43 -7.07
CA ILE A 452 -10.67 -5.18 -6.09
C ILE A 452 -11.24 -6.45 -6.72
N ALA A 453 -11.80 -6.37 -7.93
CA ALA A 453 -12.32 -7.53 -8.64
C ALA A 453 -11.22 -8.58 -8.88
N TRP A 454 -10.06 -8.14 -9.35
CA TRP A 454 -8.91 -9.01 -9.57
C TRP A 454 -8.38 -9.64 -8.27
N ALA A 455 -8.20 -8.87 -7.20
CA ALA A 455 -7.73 -9.40 -5.92
C ALA A 455 -8.74 -10.37 -5.29
N GLY A 456 -10.05 -10.03 -5.35
CA GLY A 456 -11.12 -10.92 -4.91
C GLY A 456 -11.18 -12.20 -5.72
N THR A 457 -10.90 -12.14 -7.02
CA THR A 457 -10.75 -13.31 -7.90
C THR A 457 -9.62 -14.20 -7.41
N ARG A 458 -8.41 -13.64 -7.26
CA ARG A 458 -7.22 -14.38 -6.80
C ARG A 458 -7.48 -15.07 -5.45
N TYR A 459 -8.19 -14.41 -4.54
CA TYR A 459 -8.58 -15.00 -3.26
C TYR A 459 -9.62 -16.12 -3.43
N ALA A 460 -10.69 -15.88 -4.19
CA ALA A 460 -11.77 -16.85 -4.39
C ALA A 460 -11.27 -18.17 -5.03
N ILE A 461 -10.19 -18.12 -5.80
CA ILE A 461 -9.65 -19.29 -6.51
C ILE A 461 -8.46 -19.92 -5.78
N GLY A 462 -8.11 -19.41 -4.59
CA GLY A 462 -6.99 -19.89 -3.79
C GLY A 462 -5.61 -19.58 -4.36
N LEU A 463 -5.50 -18.65 -5.33
CA LEU A 463 -4.22 -18.10 -5.81
C LEU A 463 -3.53 -17.22 -4.76
N SER A 464 -4.31 -16.66 -3.84
CA SER A 464 -3.83 -15.84 -2.73
C SER A 464 -4.58 -16.23 -1.48
N SER A 465 -3.85 -16.51 -0.40
CA SER A 465 -4.42 -16.74 0.94
C SER A 465 -4.49 -15.45 1.78
N ASP A 466 -3.92 -14.34 1.28
CA ASP A 466 -3.87 -13.06 2.01
C ASP A 466 -5.22 -12.33 2.02
N LEU A 467 -6.09 -12.74 2.94
CA LEU A 467 -7.36 -12.06 3.19
C LEU A 467 -7.16 -10.66 3.79
N ASN A 468 -6.13 -10.47 4.61
CA ASN A 468 -5.88 -9.21 5.29
C ASN A 468 -5.50 -8.11 4.30
N GLY A 469 -4.57 -8.39 3.37
CA GLY A 469 -4.21 -7.46 2.31
C GLY A 469 -5.39 -7.12 1.40
N LEU A 470 -6.24 -8.10 1.08
CA LEU A 470 -7.48 -7.87 0.32
C LEU A 470 -8.43 -6.90 1.05
N LEU A 471 -8.70 -7.14 2.34
CA LEU A 471 -9.62 -6.31 3.13
C LEU A 471 -9.09 -4.89 3.34
N VAL A 472 -7.82 -4.76 3.75
CA VAL A 472 -7.17 -3.46 3.98
C VAL A 472 -7.09 -2.65 2.67
N GLY A 473 -6.61 -3.28 1.59
CA GLY A 473 -6.51 -2.63 0.28
C GLY A 473 -7.87 -2.18 -0.26
N SER A 474 -8.87 -3.06 -0.18
CA SER A 474 -10.23 -2.74 -0.63
C SER A 474 -10.85 -1.61 0.20
N GLY A 475 -10.69 -1.62 1.53
CA GLY A 475 -11.19 -0.57 2.40
C GLY A 475 -10.60 0.82 2.10
N LEU A 476 -9.29 0.88 1.86
CA LEU A 476 -8.60 2.12 1.46
C LEU A 476 -9.09 2.62 0.10
N LEU A 477 -9.15 1.74 -0.90
CA LEU A 477 -9.63 2.09 -2.23
C LEU A 477 -11.08 2.55 -2.23
N LEU A 478 -11.98 1.89 -1.49
CA LEU A 478 -13.38 2.30 -1.38
C LEU A 478 -13.52 3.70 -0.76
N THR A 479 -12.72 4.01 0.26
CA THR A 479 -12.69 5.33 0.89
C THR A 479 -12.18 6.39 -0.09
N GLN A 480 -11.12 6.10 -0.83
CA GLN A 480 -10.55 7.01 -1.83
C GLN A 480 -11.49 7.19 -3.04
N CYS A 481 -12.18 6.13 -3.48
CA CYS A 481 -13.23 6.17 -4.48
C CYS A 481 -14.41 7.02 -4.02
N TRP A 482 -14.76 7.01 -2.74
CA TRP A 482 -15.77 7.90 -2.18
C TRP A 482 -15.37 9.38 -2.29
N PHE A 483 -14.10 9.72 -1.99
CA PHE A 483 -13.59 11.07 -2.24
C PHE A 483 -13.62 11.45 -3.72
N ALA A 484 -13.13 10.58 -4.60
CA ALA A 484 -13.13 10.79 -6.05
C ALA A 484 -14.56 11.00 -6.59
N TRP A 485 -15.51 10.24 -6.04
CA TRP A 485 -16.92 10.36 -6.35
C TRP A 485 -17.53 11.68 -5.88
N GLU A 486 -17.19 12.16 -4.68
CA GLU A 486 -17.61 13.48 -4.19
C GLU A 486 -17.17 14.59 -5.15
N VAL A 487 -15.93 14.52 -5.65
CA VAL A 487 -15.41 15.47 -6.64
C VAL A 487 -16.23 15.41 -7.93
N ILE A 488 -16.45 14.21 -8.49
CA ILE A 488 -17.23 14.04 -9.74
C ILE A 488 -18.66 14.56 -9.55
N ARG A 489 -19.31 14.22 -8.43
CA ARG A 489 -20.68 14.65 -8.13
C ARG A 489 -20.80 16.16 -8.02
N ARG A 490 -19.82 16.84 -7.42
CA ARG A 490 -19.76 18.31 -7.37
C ARG A 490 -19.50 18.92 -8.74
N ALA A 491 -18.63 18.31 -9.55
CA ALA A 491 -18.33 18.75 -10.90
C ALA A 491 -19.52 18.61 -11.87
N LEU A 492 -20.40 17.64 -11.62
CA LEU A 492 -21.63 17.38 -12.39
C LEU A 492 -22.84 18.21 -11.95
N ARG A 493 -22.68 19.21 -11.05
CA ARG A 493 -23.78 20.16 -10.74
C ARG A 493 -24.31 20.82 -12.02
N ASN A 494 -25.64 20.97 -12.11
CA ASN A 494 -26.31 21.48 -13.31
C ASN A 494 -25.81 22.89 -13.67
N LYS A 495 -25.67 23.17 -14.97
CA LYS A 495 -25.26 24.51 -15.46
C LYS A 495 -26.24 25.60 -15.02
N GLU A 496 -27.53 25.29 -14.95
CA GLU A 496 -28.60 26.21 -14.49
C GLU A 496 -28.49 26.61 -13.02
N ASP A 497 -27.80 25.80 -12.19
CA ASP A 497 -27.52 26.14 -10.79
C ASP A 497 -26.33 27.11 -10.65
N VAL A 498 -25.55 27.35 -11.71
CA VAL A 498 -24.47 28.33 -11.73
C VAL A 498 -25.07 29.69 -12.14
N ILE A 499 -25.69 30.36 -11.18
CA ILE A 499 -26.30 31.68 -11.40
C ILE A 499 -25.19 32.68 -11.80
N HIS A 500 -25.41 33.44 -12.88
CA HIS A 500 -24.45 34.44 -13.39
C HIS A 500 -24.15 35.58 -12.41
N ALA A 501 -25.10 35.92 -11.53
CA ALA A 501 -24.97 36.86 -10.43
C ALA A 501 -25.40 36.19 -9.12
N TRP A 502 -24.55 36.23 -8.10
CA TRP A 502 -24.85 35.63 -6.81
C TRP A 502 -26.04 36.33 -6.15
N ARG A 503 -26.88 35.57 -5.44
CA ARG A 503 -28.00 36.13 -4.66
C ARG A 503 -27.71 35.97 -3.17
N HIS A 504 -27.58 37.08 -2.46
CA HIS A 504 -27.24 37.10 -1.05
C HIS A 504 -28.46 36.73 -0.20
N PRO A 505 -28.42 35.65 0.58
CA PRO A 505 -29.50 35.31 1.51
C PRO A 505 -29.62 36.37 2.59
N VAL A 506 -30.78 37.02 2.69
CA VAL A 506 -31.01 38.08 3.68
C VAL A 506 -32.50 38.26 3.95
N ALA A 507 -32.88 38.48 5.21
CA ALA A 507 -34.21 38.96 5.61
C ALA A 507 -34.08 40.43 5.94
N ILE A 508 -34.74 41.25 5.13
CA ILE A 508 -34.97 42.66 5.39
C ILE A 508 -36.43 42.97 5.13
N ASN A 509 -36.87 44.11 5.67
CA ASN A 509 -38.24 44.55 5.48
C ASN A 509 -38.44 44.98 4.02
N VAL A 510 -39.53 44.51 3.42
CA VAL A 510 -39.92 44.84 2.06
C VAL A 510 -41.29 45.45 2.10
N HIS A 511 -41.38 46.72 1.74
CA HIS A 511 -42.65 47.36 1.40
C HIS A 511 -42.79 47.40 -0.11
N PHE A 512 -43.98 47.11 -0.62
CA PHE A 512 -44.22 47.21 -2.05
C PHE A 512 -45.57 47.84 -2.32
N SER A 513 -45.67 48.53 -3.46
CA SER A 513 -46.89 49.14 -3.93
C SER A 513 -47.10 48.84 -5.42
N PHE A 514 -48.35 48.62 -5.80
CA PHE A 514 -48.74 48.30 -7.16
C PHE A 514 -50.13 48.84 -7.46
N VAL A 515 -50.42 49.06 -8.74
CA VAL A 515 -51.74 49.52 -9.17
C VAL A 515 -52.54 48.31 -9.64
N ASP A 516 -53.65 48.00 -8.97
CA ASP A 516 -54.47 46.83 -9.31
C ASP A 516 -55.21 46.98 -10.65
N GLU A 517 -55.89 45.93 -11.12
CA GLU A 517 -56.68 45.93 -12.38
C GLU A 517 -57.77 47.01 -12.41
N LYS A 518 -58.14 47.58 -11.25
CA LYS A 518 -59.15 48.64 -11.10
C LYS A 518 -58.53 50.04 -11.01
N GLY A 519 -57.21 50.16 -11.16
CA GLY A 519 -56.49 51.43 -11.08
C GLY A 519 -56.29 51.95 -9.66
N VAL A 520 -56.49 51.13 -8.63
CA VAL A 520 -56.31 51.52 -7.22
C VAL A 520 -54.92 51.15 -6.76
N LEU A 521 -54.22 52.09 -6.13
CA LEU A 521 -52.92 51.84 -5.50
C LEU A 521 -53.11 50.92 -4.29
N GLN A 522 -52.57 49.72 -4.38
CA GLN A 522 -52.48 48.76 -3.29
C GLN A 522 -51.06 48.80 -2.72
N THR A 523 -50.95 48.57 -1.41
CA THR A 523 -49.66 48.44 -0.73
C THR A 523 -49.64 47.13 0.04
N GLY A 524 -48.47 46.54 0.18
CA GLY A 524 -48.29 45.31 0.94
C GLY A 524 -46.94 45.25 1.63
N ARG A 525 -46.80 44.24 2.48
CA ARG A 525 -45.55 44.00 3.22
C ARG A 525 -45.05 42.58 3.02
N GLY A 526 -43.73 42.45 3.06
CA GLY A 526 -43.05 41.19 2.90
C GLY A 526 -41.66 41.20 3.51
N VAL A 527 -41.03 40.04 3.44
CA VAL A 527 -39.65 39.82 3.90
C VAL A 527 -38.85 39.29 2.73
N SER A 528 -37.68 39.88 2.47
CA SER A 528 -36.78 39.37 1.46
C SER A 528 -36.31 37.95 1.81
N CYS A 529 -36.03 37.15 0.80
CA CYS A 529 -35.39 35.84 0.89
C CYS A 529 -33.93 35.93 0.45
N ASP A 530 -33.73 36.67 -0.62
CA ASP A 530 -32.47 36.82 -1.31
C ASP A 530 -32.44 38.16 -2.08
N LEU A 531 -31.27 38.79 -2.18
CA LEU A 531 -31.08 40.10 -2.80
C LEU A 531 -29.77 40.13 -3.61
N ASN A 532 -29.79 40.80 -4.76
CA ASN A 532 -28.60 41.21 -5.50
C ASN A 532 -28.88 42.46 -6.35
N GLU A 533 -27.92 42.87 -7.17
CA GLU A 533 -27.98 44.06 -8.01
C GLU A 533 -29.05 43.98 -9.12
N ILE A 534 -29.48 42.77 -9.51
CA ILE A 534 -30.44 42.53 -10.60
C ILE A 534 -31.87 42.45 -10.06
N GLY A 535 -32.08 42.05 -8.81
CA GLY A 535 -33.40 41.85 -8.26
C GLY A 535 -33.41 41.15 -6.91
N MET A 536 -34.58 40.69 -6.51
CA MET A 536 -34.78 40.04 -5.22
C MET A 536 -35.85 38.95 -5.26
N GLY A 537 -35.71 37.98 -4.36
CA GLY A 537 -36.80 37.11 -3.95
C GLY A 537 -37.37 37.60 -2.62
N PHE A 538 -38.69 37.59 -2.45
CA PHE A 538 -39.33 37.90 -1.16
C PHE A 538 -40.62 37.10 -0.95
N HIS A 539 -41.00 36.95 0.32
CA HIS A 539 -42.32 36.45 0.72
C HIS A 539 -43.26 37.62 0.96
N SER A 540 -44.40 37.61 0.29
CA SER A 540 -45.52 38.51 0.53
C SER A 540 -46.62 37.79 1.32
N PHE A 541 -47.28 38.53 2.21
CA PHE A 541 -48.51 38.09 2.90
C PHE A 541 -49.77 38.69 2.28
N ASP A 542 -49.60 39.58 1.31
CA ASP A 542 -50.67 40.17 0.51
C ASP A 542 -50.59 39.66 -0.95
N ASP A 543 -51.72 39.49 -1.61
CA ASP A 543 -51.76 39.09 -3.01
C ASP A 543 -51.46 40.30 -3.93
N ILE A 544 -50.35 40.24 -4.67
CA ILE A 544 -49.95 41.28 -5.65
C ILE A 544 -50.87 41.29 -6.90
N GLY A 545 -51.83 40.37 -7.00
CA GLY A 545 -52.72 40.27 -8.17
C GLY A 545 -51.98 39.79 -9.42
N SER A 546 -52.45 40.20 -10.60
CA SER A 546 -51.93 39.87 -11.93
C SER A 546 -50.96 40.93 -12.50
N THR A 547 -50.52 41.89 -11.68
CA THR A 547 -49.65 42.99 -12.12
C THR A 547 -48.24 42.52 -12.46
N ASP A 548 -47.71 43.05 -13.56
CA ASP A 548 -46.35 42.77 -14.01
C ASP A 548 -45.30 43.70 -13.39
N GLU A 549 -45.66 44.94 -13.01
CA GLU A 549 -44.75 45.96 -12.46
C GLU A 549 -45.18 46.38 -11.05
N ILE A 550 -44.20 46.45 -10.14
CA ILE A 550 -44.35 46.88 -8.76
C ILE A 550 -43.24 47.85 -8.37
N GLU A 551 -43.52 48.77 -7.44
CA GLU A 551 -42.51 49.56 -6.77
C GLU A 551 -42.16 48.90 -5.43
N ILE A 552 -40.88 48.73 -5.16
CA ILE A 552 -40.37 48.05 -3.98
C ILE A 552 -39.48 49.01 -3.20
N THR A 553 -39.78 49.18 -1.92
CA THR A 553 -38.92 49.85 -0.95
C THR A 553 -38.39 48.82 0.03
N LEU A 554 -37.08 48.57 -0.01
CA LEU A 554 -36.37 47.73 0.93
C LEU A 554 -35.76 48.59 2.04
N SER A 555 -35.88 48.14 3.28
CA SER A 555 -35.36 48.85 4.46
C SER A 555 -34.68 47.90 5.44
N THR A 556 -33.49 48.30 5.90
CA THR A 556 -32.74 47.61 6.95
C THR A 556 -31.75 48.56 7.60
N ILE A 557 -31.71 48.63 8.94
CA ILE A 557 -30.65 49.30 9.72
C ILE A 557 -30.23 50.65 9.10
N GLY A 558 -31.19 51.57 8.96
CA GLY A 558 -30.93 52.92 8.41
C GLY A 558 -30.74 53.01 6.90
N LEU A 559 -30.56 51.89 6.20
CA LEU A 559 -30.46 51.83 4.74
C LEU A 559 -31.84 51.61 4.14
N THR A 560 -32.20 52.48 3.20
CA THR A 560 -33.45 52.37 2.43
C THR A 560 -33.14 52.51 0.95
N ALA A 561 -33.66 51.60 0.14
CA ALA A 561 -33.55 51.66 -1.31
C ALA A 561 -34.92 51.44 -1.94
N THR A 562 -35.27 52.28 -2.91
CA THR A 562 -36.52 52.18 -3.66
C THR A 562 -36.21 51.88 -5.12
N CYS A 563 -36.85 50.83 -5.66
CA CYS A 563 -36.64 50.34 -7.01
C CYS A 563 -37.98 49.95 -7.65
N ARG A 564 -38.16 50.27 -8.92
CA ARG A 564 -39.22 49.67 -9.74
C ARG A 564 -38.78 48.26 -10.16
N ALA A 565 -39.72 47.32 -10.25
CA ALA A 565 -39.41 45.93 -10.53
C ALA A 565 -40.49 45.19 -11.31
N PHE A 566 -40.08 44.29 -12.20
CA PHE A 566 -40.97 43.33 -12.86
C PHE A 566 -41.15 42.06 -12.02
N VAL A 567 -42.38 41.62 -11.82
CA VAL A 567 -42.70 40.32 -11.22
C VAL A 567 -42.44 39.21 -12.24
N ARG A 568 -41.37 38.44 -12.05
CA ARG A 568 -40.97 37.34 -12.95
C ARG A 568 -41.54 36.00 -12.55
N HIS A 569 -41.79 35.81 -11.27
CA HIS A 569 -42.27 34.54 -10.74
C HIS A 569 -43.12 34.78 -9.50
N LYS A 570 -44.28 34.14 -9.43
CA LYS A 570 -45.18 34.16 -8.29
C LYS A 570 -45.62 32.73 -8.00
N LYS A 571 -45.39 32.26 -6.77
CA LYS A 571 -45.83 30.93 -6.33
C LYS A 571 -46.45 31.03 -4.95
N MET A 572 -47.67 30.54 -4.81
CA MET A 572 -48.31 30.40 -3.49
C MET A 572 -47.56 29.33 -2.69
N THR A 573 -47.07 29.71 -1.50
CA THR A 573 -46.28 28.85 -0.62
C THR A 573 -47.06 28.35 0.59
N LEU A 574 -48.08 29.09 1.02
CA LEU A 574 -49.01 28.68 2.06
C LEU A 574 -50.44 28.88 1.57
N ASN A 575 -51.28 27.86 1.72
CA ASN A 575 -52.72 27.94 1.52
C ASN A 575 -53.38 27.04 2.56
N SER A 576 -53.43 27.52 3.80
CA SER A 576 -54.09 26.80 4.88
C SER A 576 -55.49 27.35 5.06
N LYS A 577 -56.49 26.53 4.71
CA LYS A 577 -57.87 26.68 5.20
C LYS A 577 -57.94 26.17 6.65
N SER A 578 -57.24 26.84 7.57
CA SER A 578 -57.32 26.51 9.00
C SER A 578 -58.75 26.79 9.49
N ARG A 579 -59.38 25.80 10.13
CA ARG A 579 -60.81 25.80 10.50
C ARG A 579 -61.21 26.76 11.64
N ARG A 580 -60.31 27.64 12.12
CA ARG A 580 -60.62 28.54 13.25
C ARG A 580 -60.37 30.04 13.05
N ASP A 581 -59.29 30.47 12.37
CA ASP A 581 -58.84 31.88 12.45
C ASP A 581 -58.51 32.56 11.10
N GLY A 582 -59.19 32.19 10.00
CA GLY A 582 -59.01 32.83 8.68
C GLY A 582 -58.05 32.09 7.73
N ASN A 583 -58.07 32.47 6.45
CA ASN A 583 -57.22 31.86 5.41
C ASN A 583 -55.78 32.34 5.58
N ALA A 584 -54.84 31.43 5.84
CA ALA A 584 -53.42 31.76 5.88
C ALA A 584 -52.82 31.68 4.48
N ASN A 585 -52.43 32.82 3.92
CA ASN A 585 -51.86 32.90 2.59
C ASN A 585 -50.44 33.49 2.63
N SER A 586 -49.57 32.94 1.80
CA SER A 586 -48.26 33.54 1.53
C SER A 586 -47.83 33.21 0.12
N TRP A 587 -47.19 34.17 -0.54
CA TRP A 587 -46.68 34.06 -1.90
C TRP A 587 -45.18 34.32 -1.91
N ARG A 588 -44.43 33.44 -2.57
CA ARG A 588 -43.03 33.68 -2.92
C ARG A 588 -42.96 34.38 -4.27
N ILE A 589 -42.35 35.54 -4.28
CA ILE A 589 -42.30 36.45 -5.43
C ILE A 589 -40.83 36.65 -5.82
N GLY A 590 -40.55 36.55 -7.11
CA GLY A 590 -39.27 36.90 -7.70
C GLY A 590 -39.45 38.17 -8.51
N ALA A 591 -38.80 39.25 -8.08
CA ALA A 591 -38.85 40.56 -8.72
C ALA A 591 -37.49 40.90 -9.34
N GLN A 592 -37.50 41.44 -10.56
CA GLN A 592 -36.31 41.94 -11.27
C GLN A 592 -36.35 43.46 -11.31
N PHE A 593 -35.30 44.14 -10.86
CA PHE A 593 -35.24 45.60 -10.87
C PHE A 593 -35.21 46.16 -12.29
N ILE A 594 -35.81 47.35 -12.46
CA ILE A 594 -35.92 48.09 -13.71
C ILE A 594 -35.12 49.38 -13.52
N ASP A 595 -33.99 49.48 -14.22
CA ASP A 595 -33.11 50.67 -14.22
C ASP A 595 -32.97 51.34 -12.85
N PRO A 596 -32.51 50.59 -11.82
CA PRO A 596 -32.39 51.14 -10.47
C PRO A 596 -31.44 52.34 -10.45
N SER A 597 -31.76 53.35 -9.64
CA SER A 597 -30.89 54.54 -9.49
C SER A 597 -29.54 54.15 -8.88
N GLU A 598 -28.52 54.97 -9.15
CA GLU A 598 -27.16 54.77 -8.63
C GLU A 598 -27.13 54.69 -7.09
N GLU A 599 -27.90 55.55 -6.42
CA GLU A 599 -28.04 55.56 -4.96
C GLU A 599 -28.67 54.27 -4.44
N SER A 600 -29.74 53.80 -5.10
CA SER A 600 -30.39 52.53 -4.74
C SER A 600 -29.47 51.34 -4.96
N LEU A 601 -28.73 51.29 -6.09
CA LEU A 601 -27.75 50.24 -6.36
C LEU A 601 -26.61 50.22 -5.35
N GLY A 602 -26.04 51.39 -5.02
CA GLY A 602 -25.01 51.50 -3.98
C GLY A 602 -25.52 51.01 -2.64
N THR A 603 -26.75 51.36 -2.28
CA THR A 603 -27.40 50.90 -1.04
C THR A 603 -27.63 49.39 -1.04
N ILE A 604 -28.09 48.81 -2.16
CA ILE A 604 -28.26 47.35 -2.32
C ILE A 604 -26.92 46.63 -2.12
N TRP A 605 -25.84 47.10 -2.75
CA TRP A 605 -24.50 46.52 -2.58
C TRP A 605 -24.02 46.59 -1.13
N ARG A 606 -24.27 47.70 -0.44
CA ARG A 606 -23.96 47.84 1.00
C ARG A 606 -24.76 46.84 1.85
N ILE A 607 -26.06 46.65 1.57
CA ILE A 607 -26.86 45.65 2.24
C ILE A 607 -26.29 44.23 1.98
N CYS A 608 -25.92 43.91 0.75
CA CYS A 608 -25.35 42.61 0.40
C CYS A 608 -23.98 42.35 1.06
N SER A 609 -23.09 43.35 1.09
CA SER A 609 -21.74 43.23 1.62
C SER A 609 -21.70 43.36 3.15
N ASP A 610 -22.08 44.51 3.67
CA ASP A 610 -21.90 44.89 5.08
C ASP A 610 -22.87 44.17 6.01
N TYR A 611 -24.05 43.80 5.51
CA TYR A 611 -25.08 43.17 6.31
C TYR A 611 -25.27 41.68 5.99
N ALA A 612 -25.70 41.34 4.77
CA ALA A 612 -26.08 39.97 4.42
C ALA A 612 -24.89 39.00 4.53
N THR A 613 -23.75 39.35 3.94
CA THR A 613 -22.55 38.50 3.97
C THR A 613 -21.97 38.42 5.39
N ALA A 614 -21.87 39.55 6.08
CA ALA A 614 -21.40 39.60 7.48
C ALA A 614 -22.28 38.74 8.41
N ARG A 615 -23.61 38.79 8.24
CA ARG A 615 -24.57 38.01 9.03
C ARG A 615 -24.42 36.51 8.83
N MET A 616 -24.12 36.07 7.61
CA MET A 616 -23.85 34.67 7.34
C MET A 616 -22.57 34.19 8.02
N TYR A 617 -21.50 35.00 7.96
CA TYR A 617 -20.27 34.70 8.68
C TYR A 617 -20.44 34.71 10.20
N ASP A 618 -21.22 35.63 10.78
CA ASP A 618 -21.55 35.63 12.22
C ASP A 618 -22.20 34.31 12.64
N LYS A 619 -23.19 33.85 11.86
CA LYS A 619 -23.86 32.56 12.07
C LYS A 619 -22.88 31.38 11.99
N PHE A 620 -21.98 31.38 11.00
CA PHE A 620 -21.01 30.29 10.82
C PHE A 620 -19.93 30.26 11.91
N GLU A 621 -19.46 31.43 12.36
CA GLU A 621 -18.45 31.56 13.41
C GLU A 621 -19.00 31.23 14.81
N ALA A 622 -20.26 31.55 15.08
CA ALA A 622 -20.92 31.23 16.36
C ALA A 622 -20.89 29.72 16.66
N ASN A 623 -20.96 28.89 15.63
CA ASN A 623 -20.86 27.43 15.77
C ASN A 623 -19.42 26.92 15.94
N LYS A 624 -18.41 27.70 15.51
CA LYS A 624 -16.98 27.31 15.56
C LYS A 624 -16.30 27.71 16.87
N ARG A 625 -16.66 28.86 17.46
CA ARG A 625 -15.98 29.43 18.64
C ARG A 625 -16.91 29.38 19.86
N LYS A 626 -16.71 28.41 20.76
CA LYS A 626 -17.31 28.44 22.11
C LYS A 626 -16.70 29.62 22.89
N GLY A 627 -17.50 30.62 23.25
CA GLY A 627 -17.08 31.73 24.12
C GLY A 627 -17.11 33.15 23.52
N LYS A 628 -17.61 33.36 22.30
CA LYS A 628 -18.06 34.70 21.88
C LYS A 628 -19.51 34.90 22.32
N ASP A 629 -19.69 35.41 23.53
CA ASP A 629 -21.01 35.66 24.15
C ASP A 629 -21.80 36.81 23.47
N ASP A 630 -21.19 37.48 22.48
CA ASP A 630 -21.75 38.67 21.83
C ASP A 630 -22.18 38.46 20.37
N SER A 631 -22.03 37.26 19.78
CA SER A 631 -22.56 37.03 18.43
C SER A 631 -24.08 37.04 18.42
N ILE A 632 -24.68 37.54 17.34
CA ILE A 632 -26.14 37.66 17.23
C ILE A 632 -26.76 36.25 17.30
N ALA A 633 -26.14 35.27 16.64
CA ALA A 633 -26.59 33.88 16.69
C ALA A 633 -26.57 33.30 18.12
N THR A 634 -25.53 33.57 18.92
CA THR A 634 -25.46 33.09 20.32
C THR A 634 -26.51 33.78 21.20
N LEU A 635 -26.66 35.10 21.05
CA LEU A 635 -27.67 35.87 21.78
C LEU A 635 -29.09 35.36 21.49
N LEU A 636 -29.42 35.14 20.21
CA LEU A 636 -30.70 34.56 19.80
C LEU A 636 -30.91 33.16 20.39
N ASN A 637 -29.90 32.30 20.39
CA ASN A 637 -30.00 30.95 20.97
C ASN A 637 -30.26 30.98 22.49
N SER A 638 -29.80 32.02 23.18
CA SER A 638 -29.94 32.16 24.63
C SER A 638 -31.21 32.88 25.08
N SER A 639 -31.86 33.62 24.18
CA SER A 639 -33.03 34.45 24.51
C SER A 639 -34.32 33.65 24.54
N ARG A 640 -35.06 33.75 25.65
CA ARG A 640 -36.42 33.16 25.77
C ARG A 640 -37.45 33.85 24.87
N LEU A 641 -37.18 35.08 24.43
CA LEU A 641 -38.05 35.82 23.52
C LEU A 641 -37.81 35.47 22.04
N ALA A 642 -36.77 34.68 21.76
CA ALA A 642 -36.43 34.17 20.44
C ALA A 642 -36.65 32.64 20.33
N GLU A 643 -37.70 32.13 20.99
CA GLU A 643 -38.07 30.71 20.98
C GLU A 643 -38.23 30.17 19.55
N HIS A 644 -38.92 30.93 18.68
CA HIS A 644 -39.04 30.63 17.26
C HIS A 644 -38.22 31.64 16.44
N LYS A 645 -37.28 31.15 15.64
CA LYS A 645 -36.40 31.97 14.77
C LYS A 645 -37.11 32.36 13.47
N ILE A 646 -38.09 33.23 13.65
CA ILE A 646 -39.07 33.64 12.65
C ILE A 646 -38.75 35.08 12.24
N CYS A 647 -38.55 35.31 10.94
CA CYS A 647 -38.32 36.66 10.39
C CYS A 647 -39.58 37.22 9.75
N LEU A 648 -40.22 38.17 10.43
CA LEU A 648 -41.44 38.86 9.97
C LEU A 648 -41.22 40.38 9.95
N PRO A 649 -41.87 41.11 9.03
CA PRO A 649 -41.82 42.57 8.99
C PRO A 649 -42.40 43.13 10.28
N ILE A 650 -41.65 44.00 10.94
CA ILE A 650 -42.10 44.70 12.14
C ILE A 650 -41.82 46.19 12.02
N ASN A 651 -42.85 46.98 12.32
CA ASN A 651 -42.77 48.42 12.49
C ASN A 651 -42.74 48.71 13.99
N VAL A 652 -41.79 49.53 14.42
CA VAL A 652 -41.66 49.95 15.82
C VAL A 652 -41.72 51.47 15.88
N SER A 653 -42.70 52.01 16.59
CA SER A 653 -42.90 53.46 16.78
C SER A 653 -42.75 53.82 18.26
N LEU A 654 -42.14 54.98 18.55
CA LEU A 654 -42.03 55.51 19.90
C LEU A 654 -43.24 56.43 20.20
N PRO A 655 -44.13 56.08 21.14
CA PRO A 655 -45.28 56.90 21.49
C PRO A 655 -44.84 58.29 21.95
N GLY A 656 -45.41 59.34 21.33
CA GLY A 656 -45.14 60.74 21.71
C GLY A 656 -43.92 61.40 21.05
N TYR A 657 -43.17 60.68 20.21
CA TYR A 657 -42.08 61.25 19.41
C TYR A 657 -42.51 61.41 17.94
N GLN A 658 -42.24 62.55 17.31
CA GLN A 658 -42.41 62.75 15.85
C GLN A 658 -41.26 62.09 15.04
N VAL A 659 -40.81 60.91 15.47
CA VAL A 659 -39.76 60.17 14.76
C VAL A 659 -40.44 59.15 13.86
N ALA A 660 -39.94 59.00 12.63
CA ALA A 660 -40.44 58.00 11.70
C ALA A 660 -40.33 56.59 12.33
N PRO A 661 -41.30 55.69 12.08
CA PRO A 661 -41.24 54.32 12.58
C PRO A 661 -39.98 53.59 12.11
N PHE A 662 -39.41 52.77 12.97
CA PHE A 662 -38.33 51.87 12.60
C PHE A 662 -38.89 50.69 11.84
N PHE A 663 -38.43 50.52 10.60
CA PHE A 663 -38.78 49.40 9.74
C PHE A 663 -37.69 48.33 9.80
N THR A 664 -38.03 47.16 10.34
CA THR A 664 -37.07 46.05 10.47
C THR A 664 -37.78 44.71 10.40
N VAL A 665 -37.08 43.63 10.69
CA VAL A 665 -37.64 42.28 10.80
C VAL A 665 -37.44 41.73 12.20
N THR A 666 -38.34 40.85 12.63
CA THR A 666 -38.10 40.04 13.83
C THR A 666 -36.92 39.10 13.59
N GLU A 667 -36.05 38.96 14.57
CA GLU A 667 -34.96 37.98 14.60
C GLU A 667 -35.39 36.67 15.27
N GLY A 668 -36.31 36.81 16.23
CA GLY A 668 -36.94 35.72 16.93
C GLY A 668 -38.25 36.20 17.55
N LEU A 669 -39.16 35.26 17.75
CA LEU A 669 -40.51 35.51 18.23
C LEU A 669 -40.92 34.45 19.26
N SER A 670 -41.64 34.88 20.28
CA SER A 670 -42.29 34.03 21.28
C SER A 670 -43.69 34.55 21.58
N GLN A 671 -44.46 33.81 22.36
CA GLN A 671 -45.77 34.28 22.84
C GLN A 671 -45.68 35.53 23.73
N SER A 672 -44.51 35.80 24.31
CA SER A 672 -44.31 36.86 25.31
C SER A 672 -43.56 38.09 24.79
N GLY A 673 -42.99 38.03 23.59
CA GLY A 673 -42.16 39.08 23.04
C GLY A 673 -41.40 38.65 21.80
N CYS A 674 -40.58 39.55 21.27
CA CYS A 674 -39.72 39.32 20.10
C CYS A 674 -38.35 39.96 20.28
N VAL A 675 -37.45 39.64 19.36
CA VAL A 675 -36.12 40.24 19.25
C VAL A 675 -36.01 40.93 17.91
N ILE A 676 -35.41 42.12 17.87
CA ILE A 676 -35.15 42.89 16.65
C ILE A 676 -33.72 43.44 16.65
N LEU A 677 -33.25 43.85 15.47
CA LEU A 677 -32.03 44.62 15.29
C LEU A 677 -32.36 46.03 14.82
N LEU A 678 -31.75 47.02 15.46
CA LEU A 678 -31.87 48.44 15.13
C LEU A 678 -30.49 49.09 14.96
N GLU A 679 -30.44 50.25 14.30
CA GLU A 679 -29.22 51.04 14.17
C GLU A 679 -28.97 51.92 15.41
N SER A 680 -30.06 52.45 15.99
CA SER A 680 -30.02 53.37 17.11
C SER A 680 -30.48 52.71 18.40
N ARG A 681 -29.85 53.08 19.52
CA ARG A 681 -30.22 52.60 20.84
C ARG A 681 -31.56 53.13 21.28
N ILE A 682 -32.41 52.24 21.80
CA ILE A 682 -33.63 52.61 22.53
C ILE A 682 -33.37 52.38 24.02
N GLU A 683 -33.81 53.31 24.86
CA GLU A 683 -33.65 53.19 26.32
C GLU A 683 -34.44 51.99 26.85
N ASN A 684 -33.84 51.28 27.81
CA ASN A 684 -34.53 50.19 28.50
C ASN A 684 -35.79 50.73 29.21
N ASP A 685 -36.81 49.88 29.33
CA ASP A 685 -38.13 50.20 29.87
C ASP A 685 -38.96 51.22 29.06
N SER A 686 -38.50 51.65 27.89
CA SER A 686 -39.31 52.44 26.95
C SER A 686 -40.49 51.61 26.43
N ASN A 687 -41.68 52.24 26.38
CA ASN A 687 -42.84 51.67 25.71
C ASN A 687 -42.77 52.01 24.21
N VAL A 688 -43.11 51.04 23.36
CA VAL A 688 -43.12 51.14 21.90
C VAL A 688 -44.41 50.56 21.34
N ASP A 689 -44.95 51.20 20.31
CA ASP A 689 -46.03 50.62 19.52
C ASP A 689 -45.45 49.71 18.45
N ILE A 690 -46.05 48.54 18.27
CA ILE A 690 -45.60 47.54 17.33
C ILE A 690 -46.70 47.14 16.35
N SER A 691 -46.30 46.89 15.11
CA SER A 691 -47.13 46.30 14.06
C SER A 691 -46.31 45.23 13.32
N ILE A 692 -46.72 43.96 13.42
CA ILE A 692 -46.06 42.81 12.78
C ILE A 692 -46.97 42.25 11.70
N ALA A 693 -46.50 42.23 10.46
CA ALA A 693 -47.22 41.62 9.35
C ALA A 693 -47.02 40.09 9.36
N THR A 694 -48.09 39.30 9.26
CA THR A 694 -48.02 37.82 9.28
C THR A 694 -48.93 37.20 8.22
N PRO A 695 -48.70 35.93 7.82
CA PRO A 695 -49.61 35.20 6.92
C PRO A 695 -51.04 35.04 7.46
N LEU A 696 -51.26 35.22 8.77
CA LEU A 696 -52.55 35.07 9.44
C LEU A 696 -53.28 36.41 9.63
N GLY A 697 -52.63 37.53 9.32
CA GLY A 697 -53.11 38.88 9.61
C GLY A 697 -52.07 39.71 10.36
N GLU A 698 -52.40 40.98 10.61
CA GLU A 698 -51.53 41.93 11.29
C GLU A 698 -51.65 41.82 12.82
N ILE A 699 -50.51 41.74 13.51
CA ILE A 699 -50.43 41.76 14.97
C ILE A 699 -50.07 43.19 15.40
N VAL A 700 -50.99 43.87 16.08
CA VAL A 700 -50.81 45.23 16.58
C VAL A 700 -50.88 45.25 18.11
N GLY A 701 -49.98 46.01 18.74
CA GLY A 701 -49.97 46.14 20.19
C GLY A 701 -48.92 47.11 20.73
N GLU A 702 -48.81 47.13 22.06
CA GLU A 702 -47.80 47.86 22.81
C GLU A 702 -46.78 46.87 23.37
N ALA A 703 -45.49 47.18 23.24
CA ALA A 703 -44.40 46.42 23.80
C ALA A 703 -43.47 47.30 24.64
N ARG A 704 -42.69 46.69 25.52
CA ARG A 704 -41.66 47.36 26.31
C ARG A 704 -40.29 46.82 25.97
N VAL A 705 -39.31 47.72 25.88
CA VAL A 705 -37.90 47.36 25.71
C VAL A 705 -37.37 46.75 27.01
N LEU A 706 -37.10 45.45 27.03
CA LEU A 706 -36.48 44.79 28.19
C LEU A 706 -34.99 45.07 28.28
N SER A 707 -34.30 45.01 27.15
CA SER A 707 -32.86 45.21 27.08
C SER A 707 -32.44 45.62 25.67
N SER A 708 -31.57 46.61 25.58
CA SER A 708 -30.79 46.94 24.39
C SER A 708 -29.31 46.63 24.63
N LYS A 709 -28.69 45.85 23.74
CA LYS A 709 -27.25 45.53 23.78
C LYS A 709 -26.62 45.85 22.44
N GLN A 710 -25.56 46.64 22.44
CA GLN A 710 -24.78 46.90 21.23
C GLN A 710 -24.03 45.64 20.77
N VAL A 711 -24.14 45.31 19.50
CA VAL A 711 -23.45 44.20 18.81
C VAL A 711 -22.78 44.74 17.55
N ILE A 712 -21.61 44.20 17.20
CA ILE A 712 -20.88 44.63 16.00
C ILE A 712 -21.08 43.57 14.91
N LEU A 713 -21.64 43.98 13.78
CA LEU A 713 -21.80 43.14 12.59
C LEU A 713 -21.06 43.78 11.41
N GLY A 714 -20.00 43.13 10.94
CA GLY A 714 -19.14 43.74 9.93
C GLY A 714 -18.50 45.03 10.47
N ALA A 715 -18.79 46.17 9.83
CA ALA A 715 -18.37 47.51 10.25
C ALA A 715 -19.52 48.35 10.86
N THR A 716 -20.66 47.71 11.11
CA THR A 716 -21.86 48.38 11.59
C THR A 716 -22.11 47.99 13.04
N ALA A 717 -22.20 48.98 13.91
CA ALA A 717 -22.69 48.80 15.27
C ALA A 717 -24.22 48.77 15.23
N LEU A 718 -24.81 47.69 15.74
CA LEU A 718 -26.24 47.46 15.80
C LEU A 718 -26.67 47.34 17.25
N GLU A 719 -27.95 47.54 17.50
CA GLU A 719 -28.58 47.34 18.79
C GLU A 719 -29.45 46.09 18.72
N TYR A 720 -29.08 45.08 19.50
CA TYR A 720 -29.88 43.89 19.77
C TYR A 720 -30.92 44.25 20.83
N VAL A 721 -32.18 44.35 20.40
CA VAL A 721 -33.28 44.83 21.24
C VAL A 721 -34.25 43.69 21.52
N GLN A 722 -34.50 43.46 22.81
CA GLN A 722 -35.52 42.52 23.28
C GLN A 722 -36.79 43.28 23.64
N LEU A 723 -37.89 42.97 22.97
CA LEU A 723 -39.20 43.56 23.19
C LEU A 723 -40.13 42.57 23.87
N LYS A 724 -40.71 42.95 25.00
CA LYS A 724 -41.76 42.18 25.67
C LYS A 724 -43.12 42.76 25.34
N PHE A 725 -44.06 41.92 24.92
CA PHE A 725 -45.42 42.35 24.63
C PHE A 725 -46.18 42.63 25.92
N ASP A 726 -46.76 43.83 26.04
CA ASP A 726 -47.52 44.26 27.22
C ASP A 726 -49.04 44.26 26.93
N ARG A 727 -49.45 44.81 25.78
CA ARG A 727 -50.86 44.85 25.35
C ARG A 727 -51.01 44.52 23.87
N PHE A 728 -52.16 43.94 23.53
CA PHE A 728 -52.53 43.62 22.14
C PHE A 728 -53.85 44.28 21.80
N HIS A 729 -54.01 44.68 20.54
CA HIS A 729 -55.25 45.26 20.01
C HIS A 729 -56.03 44.20 19.22
N GLY A 730 -57.36 44.16 19.40
CA GLY A 730 -58.24 43.24 18.67
C GLY A 730 -57.87 41.77 18.85
N GLU A 731 -57.81 41.03 17.74
CA GLU A 731 -57.50 39.59 17.70
C GLU A 731 -56.00 39.27 17.66
N SER A 732 -55.12 40.28 17.79
CA SER A 732 -53.67 40.14 17.63
C SER A 732 -53.03 39.09 18.55
N ARG A 733 -53.53 38.94 19.79
CA ARG A 733 -53.03 37.92 20.72
C ARG A 733 -53.36 36.50 20.25
N SER A 734 -54.55 36.30 19.69
CA SER A 734 -55.01 35.03 19.12
C SER A 734 -54.14 34.65 17.93
N LEU A 735 -53.89 35.61 17.03
CA LEU A 735 -53.01 35.44 15.87
C LEU A 735 -51.59 35.06 16.28
N LEU A 736 -51.02 35.73 17.29
CA LEU A 736 -49.68 35.40 17.82
C LEU A 736 -49.62 33.98 18.40
N LEU A 737 -50.63 33.58 19.17
CA LEU A 737 -50.71 32.23 19.74
C LEU A 737 -50.82 31.16 18.65
N SER A 738 -51.64 31.41 17.62
CA SER A 738 -51.77 30.51 16.46
C SER A 738 -50.48 30.45 15.64
N LEU A 739 -49.76 31.57 15.49
CA LEU A 739 -48.48 31.63 14.81
C LEU A 739 -47.37 30.87 15.57
N CYS A 740 -47.25 31.09 16.89
CA CYS A 740 -46.23 30.41 17.71
C CYS A 740 -46.58 28.93 17.94
N GLY A 741 -47.86 28.60 18.14
CA GLY A 741 -48.32 27.21 18.29
C GLY A 741 -48.26 26.41 16.98
N GLY A 742 -48.32 27.07 15.82
CA GLY A 742 -48.13 26.48 14.50
C GLY A 742 -46.69 26.55 13.98
N ALA A 743 -45.75 27.13 14.71
CA ALA A 743 -44.34 27.25 14.29
C ALA A 743 -43.61 25.89 14.24
N ASP A 744 -44.19 24.83 14.81
CA ASP A 744 -43.73 23.44 14.63
C ASP A 744 -44.18 22.83 13.29
N ASP A 745 -45.09 23.48 12.56
CA ASP A 745 -45.48 23.08 11.21
C ASP A 745 -44.34 23.43 10.22
N GLU A 746 -43.84 22.41 9.53
CA GLU A 746 -42.76 22.55 8.55
C GLU A 746 -43.14 23.55 7.43
N LEU A 747 -44.44 23.73 7.15
CA LEU A 747 -44.95 24.68 6.15
C LEU A 747 -44.80 26.16 6.58
N LEU A 748 -45.18 26.51 7.81
CA LEU A 748 -45.00 27.87 8.36
C LEU A 748 -43.51 28.18 8.55
N THR A 749 -42.73 27.20 9.01
CA THR A 749 -41.28 27.33 9.13
C THR A 749 -40.60 27.61 7.79
N ASN A 750 -41.05 26.99 6.69
CA ASN A 750 -40.49 27.18 5.36
C ASN A 750 -40.84 28.53 4.71
N VAL A 751 -41.91 29.19 5.15
CA VAL A 751 -42.29 30.55 4.71
C VAL A 751 -41.51 31.62 5.46
N VAL A 752 -41.12 31.31 6.71
CA VAL A 752 -40.62 32.32 7.65
C VAL A 752 -39.14 32.12 8.05
N THR A 753 -38.50 31.04 7.62
CA THR A 753 -37.04 30.85 7.73
C THR A 753 -36.36 31.00 6.37
N LEU A 754 -35.42 31.95 6.29
CA LEU A 754 -34.53 32.16 5.16
C LEU A 754 -33.70 30.91 4.87
N ARG A 755 -34.18 30.04 3.99
CA ARG A 755 -33.39 28.91 3.50
C ARG A 755 -33.06 29.16 2.03
N PRO A 756 -31.79 29.40 1.70
CA PRO A 756 -31.34 29.34 0.32
C PRO A 756 -31.73 27.97 -0.23
N ARG A 757 -32.12 27.93 -1.51
CA ARG A 757 -32.48 26.67 -2.16
C ARG A 757 -31.27 25.74 -2.10
N GLU A 758 -31.38 24.63 -1.36
CA GLU A 758 -30.36 23.58 -1.42
C GLU A 758 -30.30 23.06 -2.86
N LYS A 759 -29.17 23.31 -3.54
CA LYS A 759 -28.94 22.81 -4.90
C LYS A 759 -28.93 21.29 -4.88
N SER A 760 -29.81 20.66 -5.65
CA SER A 760 -29.88 19.20 -5.71
C SER A 760 -28.62 18.64 -6.35
N LEU A 761 -27.77 17.99 -5.56
CA LEU A 761 -26.69 17.19 -6.11
C LEU A 761 -27.31 16.02 -6.88
N PRO A 762 -26.80 15.67 -8.08
CA PRO A 762 -27.31 14.52 -8.81
C PRO A 762 -27.20 13.27 -7.93
N LYS A 763 -28.36 12.74 -7.52
CA LYS A 763 -28.47 11.46 -6.81
C LYS A 763 -28.34 10.36 -7.85
N PHE A 764 -27.31 9.54 -7.73
CA PHE A 764 -26.84 8.75 -8.85
C PHE A 764 -27.31 7.32 -8.76
N ARG A 765 -28.49 7.03 -9.35
CA ARG A 765 -28.89 5.66 -9.71
C ARG A 765 -28.12 5.13 -10.95
N PRO A 766 -27.87 5.91 -12.04
CA PRO A 766 -27.36 5.34 -13.30
C PRO A 766 -25.86 4.97 -13.35
N ALA A 767 -24.93 5.73 -12.76
CA ALA A 767 -23.49 5.40 -12.70
C ALA A 767 -23.16 4.48 -11.52
N MET A 768 -24.00 4.45 -10.48
CA MET A 768 -23.96 3.33 -9.54
C MET A 768 -24.37 2.06 -10.28
N LEU A 769 -25.43 2.11 -11.11
CA LEU A 769 -25.78 1.02 -12.03
C LEU A 769 -24.66 0.71 -13.03
N ALA A 770 -23.98 1.69 -13.61
CA ALA A 770 -22.88 1.48 -14.56
C ALA A 770 -21.64 0.87 -13.87
N GLY A 771 -21.34 1.33 -12.65
CA GLY A 771 -20.27 0.81 -11.81
C GLY A 771 -20.58 -0.60 -11.30
N THR A 772 -21.81 -0.86 -10.85
CA THR A 772 -22.25 -2.19 -10.42
C THR A 772 -22.41 -3.14 -11.60
N THR A 773 -22.86 -2.69 -12.77
CA THR A 773 -22.92 -3.52 -13.99
C THR A 773 -21.53 -3.80 -14.56
N SER A 774 -20.58 -2.86 -14.49
CA SER A 774 -19.19 -3.11 -14.88
C SER A 774 -18.49 -4.04 -13.89
N ALA A 775 -18.74 -3.88 -12.58
CA ALA A 775 -18.25 -4.81 -11.56
C ALA A 775 -18.90 -6.19 -11.70
N ALA A 776 -20.20 -6.27 -11.96
CA ALA A 776 -20.91 -7.51 -12.22
C ALA A 776 -20.45 -8.17 -13.52
N ALA A 777 -20.19 -7.40 -14.59
CA ALA A 777 -19.64 -7.92 -15.84
C ALA A 777 -18.21 -8.42 -15.67
N ALA A 778 -17.39 -7.74 -14.85
CA ALA A 778 -16.05 -8.22 -14.49
C ALA A 778 -16.11 -9.50 -13.63
N VAL A 779 -17.03 -9.56 -12.65
CA VAL A 779 -17.29 -10.76 -11.85
C VAL A 779 -17.82 -11.89 -12.72
N VAL A 780 -18.71 -11.63 -13.68
CA VAL A 780 -19.21 -12.63 -14.62
C VAL A 780 -18.08 -13.10 -15.54
N ALA A 781 -17.29 -12.20 -16.14
CA ALA A 781 -16.16 -12.57 -16.99
C ALA A 781 -15.13 -13.42 -16.21
N VAL A 782 -14.83 -13.03 -14.97
CA VAL A 782 -14.02 -13.82 -14.04
C VAL A 782 -14.68 -15.18 -13.77
N CYS A 783 -15.93 -15.23 -13.31
CA CYS A 783 -16.64 -16.47 -13.01
C CYS A 783 -16.73 -17.39 -14.23
N THR A 784 -16.86 -16.84 -15.44
CA THR A 784 -16.83 -17.57 -16.70
C THR A 784 -15.44 -18.17 -16.93
N VAL A 785 -14.36 -17.41 -16.79
CA VAL A 785 -12.98 -17.92 -16.88
C VAL A 785 -12.70 -18.98 -15.81
N LEU A 786 -13.17 -18.78 -14.57
CA LEU A 786 -13.03 -19.74 -13.48
C LEU A 786 -13.86 -21.00 -13.67
N GLY A 787 -15.01 -20.91 -14.33
CA GLY A 787 -15.82 -22.05 -14.71
C GLY A 787 -15.14 -22.92 -15.77
N PHE A 788 -14.53 -22.30 -16.78
CA PHE A 788 -13.85 -23.01 -17.86
C PHE A 788 -12.52 -23.68 -17.44
N TYR A 789 -11.78 -23.09 -16.50
CA TYR A 789 -10.43 -23.57 -16.11
C TYR A 789 -10.37 -24.20 -14.71
N LYS A 790 -11.51 -24.43 -14.05
CA LYS A 790 -11.60 -24.90 -12.65
C LYS A 790 -10.73 -26.14 -12.34
N ASP A 791 -10.66 -27.08 -13.28
CA ASP A 791 -9.97 -28.35 -13.08
C ASP A 791 -8.45 -28.22 -13.28
N GLU A 792 -8.00 -27.40 -14.23
CA GLU A 792 -6.58 -27.08 -14.43
C GLU A 792 -6.01 -26.36 -13.19
N TRP A 793 -6.82 -25.49 -12.57
CA TRP A 793 -6.47 -24.82 -11.32
C TRP A 793 -6.37 -25.77 -10.13
N LEU A 794 -7.27 -26.76 -10.04
CA LEU A 794 -7.20 -27.79 -9.00
C LEU A 794 -5.91 -28.60 -9.12
N LEU A 795 -5.56 -29.05 -10.33
CA LEU A 795 -4.34 -29.81 -10.58
C LEU A 795 -3.07 -29.02 -10.25
N ALA A 796 -3.04 -27.72 -10.60
CA ALA A 796 -1.93 -26.84 -10.26
C ALA A 796 -1.77 -26.60 -8.75
N GLN A 797 -2.87 -26.58 -7.97
CA GLN A 797 -2.80 -26.44 -6.51
C GLN A 797 -2.32 -27.70 -5.79
N VAL A 798 -2.56 -28.88 -6.38
CA VAL A 798 -2.23 -30.17 -5.78
C VAL A 798 -0.84 -30.65 -6.21
N SER A 799 -0.30 -30.20 -7.35
CA SER A 799 0.97 -30.67 -7.93
C SER A 799 2.22 -30.49 -7.06
N GLY A 800 2.13 -29.76 -5.94
CA GLY A 800 3.20 -29.59 -4.95
C GLY A 800 2.89 -30.12 -3.54
N ARG A 801 1.78 -30.84 -3.33
CA ARG A 801 1.38 -31.34 -2.01
C ARG A 801 1.58 -32.85 -1.90
N THR A 802 1.97 -33.32 -0.71
CA THR A 802 2.12 -34.74 -0.37
C THR A 802 0.85 -35.35 0.25
N GLU A 803 -0.08 -34.51 0.73
CA GLU A 803 -1.38 -34.92 1.27
C GLU A 803 -2.50 -33.98 0.79
N VAL A 804 -3.70 -34.53 0.60
CA VAL A 804 -4.91 -33.82 0.17
C VAL A 804 -6.10 -34.13 1.06
N SER A 805 -7.02 -33.16 1.21
CA SER A 805 -8.25 -33.38 1.98
C SER A 805 -9.20 -34.37 1.29
N SER A 806 -10.10 -34.99 2.05
CA SER A 806 -11.09 -35.95 1.54
C SER A 806 -11.96 -35.39 0.41
N ASP A 807 -12.28 -34.10 0.46
CA ASP A 807 -13.08 -33.43 -0.59
C ASP A 807 -12.29 -33.20 -1.88
N VAL A 808 -10.99 -32.91 -1.77
CA VAL A 808 -10.09 -32.78 -2.91
C VAL A 808 -9.85 -34.14 -3.55
N SER A 809 -9.67 -35.20 -2.74
CA SER A 809 -9.54 -36.58 -3.24
C SER A 809 -10.77 -37.01 -4.06
N LYS A 810 -12.00 -36.76 -3.57
CA LYS A 810 -13.22 -37.08 -4.32
C LYS A 810 -13.32 -36.34 -5.67
N ARG A 811 -12.82 -35.11 -5.74
CA ARG A 811 -12.78 -34.36 -7.00
C ARG A 811 -11.74 -34.91 -7.96
N LEU A 812 -10.58 -35.31 -7.46
CA LEU A 812 -9.56 -36.01 -8.26
C LEU A 812 -10.07 -37.35 -8.80
N ASP A 813 -10.89 -38.07 -8.03
CA ASP A 813 -11.57 -39.30 -8.50
C ASP A 813 -12.53 -39.02 -9.68
N GLY A 814 -13.34 -37.98 -9.58
CA GLY A 814 -14.22 -37.57 -10.69
C GLY A 814 -13.44 -37.13 -11.94
N LEU A 815 -12.27 -36.50 -11.77
CA LEU A 815 -11.39 -36.15 -12.89
C LEU A 815 -10.74 -37.39 -13.52
N LEU A 816 -10.34 -38.36 -12.70
CA LEU A 816 -9.78 -39.63 -13.18
C LEU A 816 -10.82 -40.41 -14.00
N GLU A 817 -12.06 -40.51 -13.54
CA GLU A 817 -13.15 -41.16 -14.28
C GLU A 817 -13.46 -40.44 -15.59
N ASN A 818 -13.49 -39.10 -15.60
CA ASN A 818 -13.70 -38.31 -16.81
C ASN A 818 -12.58 -38.55 -17.84
N VAL A 819 -11.32 -38.59 -17.40
CA VAL A 819 -10.18 -38.82 -18.30
C VAL A 819 -10.17 -40.25 -18.86
N ILE A 820 -10.53 -41.25 -18.05
CA ILE A 820 -10.60 -42.64 -18.48
C ILE A 820 -11.76 -42.87 -19.46
N SER A 821 -12.91 -42.23 -19.22
CA SER A 821 -14.12 -42.40 -20.03
C SER A 821 -14.14 -41.59 -21.33
N ASP A 822 -13.42 -40.47 -21.39
CA ASP A 822 -13.35 -39.61 -22.57
C ASP A 822 -12.14 -39.95 -23.46
N PRO A 823 -12.34 -40.56 -24.66
CA PRO A 823 -11.26 -40.88 -25.58
C PRO A 823 -10.49 -39.67 -26.11
N ASN A 824 -11.05 -38.46 -26.03
CA ASN A 824 -10.44 -37.20 -26.49
C ASN A 824 -9.96 -36.30 -25.34
N ALA A 825 -9.82 -36.82 -24.12
CA ALA A 825 -9.34 -36.05 -22.98
C ALA A 825 -7.97 -35.38 -23.27
N ASP A 826 -7.84 -34.10 -22.89
CA ASP A 826 -6.63 -33.29 -23.10
C ASP A 826 -5.38 -33.97 -22.53
N GLU A 827 -4.40 -34.23 -23.40
CA GLU A 827 -3.14 -34.90 -23.07
C GLU A 827 -2.42 -34.25 -21.88
N ASN A 828 -2.42 -32.92 -21.79
CA ASN A 828 -1.77 -32.19 -20.70
C ASN A 828 -2.45 -32.45 -19.35
N ARG A 829 -3.76 -32.65 -19.34
CA ARG A 829 -4.53 -32.98 -18.14
C ARG A 829 -4.19 -34.37 -17.63
N ILE A 830 -4.01 -35.34 -18.54
CA ILE A 830 -3.62 -36.72 -18.21
C ILE A 830 -2.24 -36.73 -17.54
N VAL A 831 -1.26 -36.02 -18.12
CA VAL A 831 0.11 -35.92 -17.61
C VAL A 831 0.14 -35.28 -16.22
N LYS A 832 -0.51 -34.10 -16.05
CA LYS A 832 -0.56 -33.42 -14.73
C LYS A 832 -1.26 -34.24 -13.67
N LEU A 833 -2.37 -34.91 -14.00
CA LEU A 833 -3.11 -35.74 -13.05
C LEU A 833 -2.28 -36.97 -12.63
N ARG A 834 -1.52 -37.57 -13.56
CA ARG A 834 -0.58 -38.66 -13.26
C ARG A 834 0.52 -38.20 -12.30
N GLU A 835 1.17 -37.06 -12.58
CA GLU A 835 2.20 -36.49 -11.71
C GLU A 835 1.67 -36.20 -10.30
N VAL A 836 0.45 -35.65 -10.21
CA VAL A 836 -0.23 -35.43 -8.93
C VAL A 836 -0.39 -36.75 -8.16
N PHE A 837 -0.90 -37.82 -8.78
CA PHE A 837 -1.06 -39.11 -8.09
C PHE A 837 0.28 -39.76 -7.72
N GLN A 838 1.32 -39.62 -8.55
CA GLN A 838 2.66 -40.09 -8.23
C GLN A 838 3.25 -39.38 -7.00
N LYS A 839 3.10 -38.06 -6.91
CA LYS A 839 3.58 -37.27 -5.75
C LYS A 839 2.79 -37.54 -4.48
N LEU A 840 1.51 -37.88 -4.59
CA LEU A 840 0.68 -38.31 -3.46
C LEU A 840 0.97 -39.76 -3.02
N GLY A 841 1.87 -40.48 -3.69
CA GLY A 841 2.19 -41.88 -3.39
C GLY A 841 1.09 -42.87 -3.78
N ASP A 842 0.10 -42.43 -4.57
CA ASP A 842 -1.02 -43.27 -5.02
C ASP A 842 -0.66 -44.00 -6.31
N THR A 843 0.07 -45.10 -6.13
CA THR A 843 0.58 -45.91 -7.24
C THR A 843 -0.52 -46.59 -8.05
N GLU A 844 -1.70 -46.82 -7.47
CA GLU A 844 -2.81 -47.48 -8.16
C GLU A 844 -3.48 -46.54 -9.17
N ARG A 845 -3.79 -45.30 -8.77
CA ARG A 845 -4.41 -44.31 -9.66
C ARG A 845 -3.44 -43.83 -10.75
N ALA A 846 -2.15 -43.65 -10.40
CA ALA A 846 -1.12 -43.34 -11.38
C ALA A 846 -0.97 -44.47 -12.44
N ARG A 847 -1.10 -45.74 -12.02
CA ARG A 847 -1.05 -46.90 -12.93
C ARG A 847 -2.20 -46.89 -13.95
N LYS A 848 -3.42 -46.54 -13.54
CA LYS A 848 -4.58 -46.44 -14.45
C LYS A 848 -4.35 -45.38 -15.54
N LEU A 849 -3.72 -44.25 -15.20
CA LEU A 849 -3.37 -43.23 -16.18
C LEU A 849 -2.22 -43.66 -17.11
N ASN A 850 -1.27 -44.46 -16.61
CA ASN A 850 -0.25 -45.07 -17.46
C ASN A 850 -0.86 -46.01 -18.50
N GLU A 851 -1.86 -46.82 -18.12
CA GLU A 851 -2.59 -47.70 -19.06
C GLU A 851 -3.27 -46.89 -20.17
N VAL A 852 -3.95 -45.78 -19.82
CA VAL A 852 -4.56 -44.87 -20.81
C VAL A 852 -3.53 -44.28 -21.77
N LEU A 853 -2.34 -43.89 -21.28
CA LEU A 853 -1.26 -43.35 -22.12
C LEU A 853 -0.59 -44.41 -22.98
N LEU A 854 -0.56 -45.68 -22.56
CA LEU A 854 0.00 -46.77 -23.36
C LEU A 854 -0.87 -47.11 -24.58
N GLU A 855 -2.18 -47.04 -24.41
CA GLU A 855 -3.18 -47.37 -25.44
C GLU A 855 -3.45 -46.22 -26.43
N ARG A 856 -3.08 -44.99 -26.10
CA ARG A 856 -3.26 -43.80 -26.95
C ARG A 856 -2.01 -43.45 -27.74
N ASP A 857 -2.21 -42.91 -28.94
CA ASP A 857 -1.15 -42.19 -29.65
C ASP A 857 -1.14 -40.74 -29.19
N VAL A 858 0.02 -40.24 -28.75
CA VAL A 858 0.16 -38.95 -28.05
C VAL A 858 1.12 -38.06 -28.81
N GLU A 859 0.73 -36.81 -29.07
CA GLU A 859 1.51 -35.88 -29.88
C GLU A 859 2.33 -34.88 -29.03
N SER A 860 1.82 -34.49 -27.87
CA SER A 860 2.48 -33.56 -26.94
C SER A 860 3.79 -34.13 -26.40
N PHE A 861 4.84 -33.31 -26.32
CA PHE A 861 6.15 -33.70 -25.82
C PHE A 861 6.07 -34.39 -24.44
N SER A 862 5.38 -33.77 -23.48
CA SER A 862 5.26 -34.28 -22.11
C SER A 862 4.48 -35.60 -22.06
N ALA A 863 3.45 -35.75 -22.90
CA ALA A 863 2.68 -36.98 -22.99
C ALA A 863 3.48 -38.12 -23.64
N SER A 864 4.24 -37.84 -24.70
CA SER A 864 5.13 -38.82 -25.35
C SER A 864 6.26 -39.27 -24.42
N LEU A 865 6.89 -38.34 -23.67
CA LEU A 865 7.92 -38.67 -22.68
C LEU A 865 7.35 -39.57 -21.57
N CYS A 866 6.19 -39.18 -21.04
CA CYS A 866 5.46 -39.93 -20.02
C CYS A 866 5.05 -41.34 -20.48
N ARG A 867 4.63 -41.49 -21.75
CA ARG A 867 4.36 -42.79 -22.38
C ARG A 867 5.62 -43.63 -22.50
N ALA A 868 6.76 -43.06 -22.90
CA ALA A 868 8.04 -43.76 -22.99
C ALA A 868 8.52 -44.28 -21.62
N GLN A 869 8.45 -43.44 -20.57
CA GLN A 869 8.75 -43.83 -19.20
C GLN A 869 7.82 -44.95 -18.70
N SER A 870 6.55 -44.90 -19.09
CA SER A 870 5.58 -45.94 -18.73
C SER A 870 5.91 -47.27 -19.42
N LEU A 871 6.35 -47.24 -20.68
CA LEU A 871 6.85 -48.43 -21.41
C LEU A 871 8.11 -49.02 -20.77
N ASP A 872 9.03 -48.19 -20.27
CA ASP A 872 10.21 -48.64 -19.52
C ASP A 872 9.82 -49.38 -18.24
N SER A 873 8.84 -48.86 -17.50
CA SER A 873 8.38 -49.47 -16.24
C SER A 873 7.77 -50.86 -16.42
N VAL A 874 7.29 -51.19 -17.63
CA VAL A 874 6.73 -52.50 -17.98
C VAL A 874 7.69 -53.36 -18.82
N ASN A 875 8.98 -53.04 -18.81
CA ASN A 875 10.05 -53.75 -19.52
C ASN A 875 9.91 -53.81 -21.05
N ARG A 876 9.16 -52.87 -21.68
CA ARG A 876 9.03 -52.75 -23.15
C ARG A 876 10.08 -51.80 -23.72
N PHE A 877 11.35 -52.08 -23.44
CA PHE A 877 12.46 -51.15 -23.65
C PHE A 877 12.69 -50.74 -25.11
N ASP A 878 12.45 -51.62 -26.08
CA ASP A 878 12.63 -51.32 -27.51
C ASP A 878 11.59 -50.33 -28.05
N GLU A 879 10.38 -50.36 -27.49
CA GLU A 879 9.31 -49.42 -27.86
C GLU A 879 9.55 -48.06 -27.23
N ALA A 880 9.89 -48.03 -25.93
CA ALA A 880 10.31 -46.82 -25.24
C ALA A 880 11.51 -46.16 -25.95
N GLY A 881 12.50 -46.97 -26.34
CA GLY A 881 13.70 -46.51 -27.04
C GLY A 881 13.42 -45.86 -28.40
N ARG A 882 12.36 -46.27 -29.12
CA ARG A 882 11.93 -45.60 -30.36
C ARG A 882 11.36 -44.22 -30.07
N ILE A 883 10.53 -44.10 -29.04
CA ILE A 883 9.93 -42.81 -28.65
C ILE A 883 11.01 -41.84 -28.15
N TYR A 884 11.95 -42.29 -27.32
CA TYR A 884 13.07 -41.43 -26.88
C TYR A 884 13.91 -40.91 -28.05
N ASN A 885 14.24 -41.74 -29.04
CA ASN A 885 14.99 -41.27 -30.21
C ASN A 885 14.18 -40.24 -31.03
N LEU A 886 12.89 -40.48 -31.23
CA LEU A 886 12.01 -39.51 -31.92
C LEU A 886 11.92 -38.17 -31.18
N LEU A 887 11.93 -38.19 -29.84
CA LEU A 887 11.94 -36.97 -29.04
C LEU A 887 13.28 -36.23 -29.08
N LEU A 888 14.41 -36.96 -29.14
CA LEU A 888 15.75 -36.38 -29.28
C LEU A 888 16.02 -35.81 -30.68
N GLU A 889 15.38 -36.35 -31.72
CA GLU A 889 15.54 -35.92 -33.12
C GLU A 889 14.60 -34.76 -33.53
N ARG A 890 13.69 -34.31 -32.65
CA ARG A 890 12.79 -33.17 -32.93
C ARG A 890 13.58 -31.86 -33.11
N GLU A 891 13.32 -31.13 -34.20
CA GLU A 891 13.96 -29.81 -34.49
C GLU A 891 13.77 -28.75 -33.40
N ARG A 892 12.73 -28.89 -32.57
CA ARG A 892 12.37 -27.92 -31.52
C ARG A 892 12.11 -28.63 -30.21
N LEU A 893 13.14 -28.73 -29.38
CA LEU A 893 13.03 -29.17 -27.99
C LEU A 893 12.32 -28.09 -27.14
N PRO A 894 11.70 -28.44 -25.99
CA PRO A 894 11.06 -27.48 -25.09
C PRO A 894 12.04 -26.38 -24.63
N GLU A 895 11.60 -25.13 -24.41
CA GLU A 895 12.48 -24.08 -23.86
C GLU A 895 12.90 -24.34 -22.41
N ASP A 896 12.12 -25.16 -21.69
CA ASP A 896 12.41 -25.55 -20.32
C ASP A 896 13.59 -26.53 -20.26
N LYS A 897 14.66 -26.12 -19.57
CA LYS A 897 15.88 -26.92 -19.41
C LYS A 897 15.63 -28.18 -18.59
N GLU A 898 14.76 -28.15 -17.58
CA GLU A 898 14.51 -29.32 -16.72
C GLU A 898 13.91 -30.48 -17.50
N SER A 899 12.90 -30.20 -18.33
CA SER A 899 12.27 -31.19 -19.22
C SER A 899 13.25 -31.81 -20.22
N GLN A 900 14.25 -31.05 -20.69
CA GLN A 900 15.32 -31.58 -21.57
C GLN A 900 16.27 -32.51 -20.82
N GLN A 901 16.64 -32.16 -19.59
CA GLN A 901 17.50 -33.02 -18.75
C GLN A 901 16.77 -34.33 -18.37
N GLU A 902 15.47 -34.27 -18.10
CA GLU A 902 14.65 -35.44 -17.80
C GLU A 902 14.59 -36.42 -18.98
N LEU A 903 14.41 -35.91 -20.20
CA LEU A 903 14.45 -36.72 -21.43
C LEU A 903 15.79 -37.45 -21.59
N LEU A 904 16.91 -36.73 -21.44
CA LEU A 904 18.26 -37.30 -21.56
C LEU A 904 18.51 -38.38 -20.51
N MET A 905 18.13 -38.13 -19.26
CA MET A 905 18.22 -39.11 -18.17
C MET A 905 17.40 -40.38 -18.48
N SER A 906 16.12 -40.24 -18.84
CA SER A 906 15.25 -41.38 -19.14
C SER A 906 15.74 -42.17 -20.35
N ALA A 907 16.20 -41.49 -21.40
CA ALA A 907 16.78 -42.13 -22.57
C ALA A 907 18.10 -42.87 -22.26
N ALA A 908 18.95 -42.29 -21.41
CA ALA A 908 20.19 -42.92 -20.96
C ALA A 908 19.92 -44.21 -20.16
N ARG A 909 18.98 -44.17 -19.22
CA ARG A 909 18.55 -45.36 -18.45
C ARG A 909 17.94 -46.44 -19.35
N ASN A 910 17.10 -46.06 -20.31
CA ASN A 910 16.59 -47.00 -21.32
C ASN A 910 17.72 -47.65 -22.12
N ALA A 911 18.74 -46.88 -22.53
CA ALA A 911 19.89 -47.42 -23.25
C ALA A 911 20.70 -48.42 -22.40
N VAL A 912 20.84 -48.18 -21.09
CA VAL A 912 21.42 -49.16 -20.14
C VAL A 912 20.58 -50.44 -20.09
N ASN A 913 19.27 -50.33 -19.93
CA ASN A 913 18.35 -51.49 -19.86
C ASN A 913 18.35 -52.33 -21.16
N ARG A 914 18.63 -51.70 -22.30
CA ARG A 914 18.80 -52.39 -23.60
C ARG A 914 20.20 -52.96 -23.82
N GLY A 915 21.10 -52.84 -22.84
CA GLY A 915 22.48 -53.29 -22.93
C GLY A 915 23.37 -52.44 -23.85
N ASN A 916 22.92 -51.26 -24.29
CA ASN A 916 23.70 -50.34 -25.13
C ASN A 916 24.45 -49.33 -24.27
N THR A 917 25.51 -49.81 -23.61
CA THR A 917 26.32 -49.03 -22.67
C THR A 917 27.03 -47.85 -23.32
N ALA A 918 27.46 -47.98 -24.59
CA ALA A 918 28.12 -46.90 -25.33
C ALA A 918 27.17 -45.71 -25.57
N LYS A 919 25.93 -45.98 -26.00
CA LYS A 919 24.91 -44.95 -26.19
C LYS A 919 24.48 -44.32 -24.86
N ALA A 920 24.37 -45.13 -23.80
CA ALA A 920 24.07 -44.61 -22.47
C ALA A 920 25.15 -43.63 -21.97
N VAL A 921 26.44 -43.95 -22.14
CA VAL A 921 27.55 -43.04 -21.77
C VAL A 921 27.49 -41.73 -22.56
N GLN A 922 27.16 -41.79 -23.85
CA GLN A 922 26.99 -40.59 -24.67
C GLN A 922 25.84 -39.72 -24.15
N LEU A 923 24.67 -40.30 -23.90
CA LEU A 923 23.50 -39.55 -23.43
C LEU A 923 23.71 -38.96 -22.03
N PHE A 924 24.37 -39.68 -21.12
CA PHE A 924 24.73 -39.13 -19.81
C PHE A 924 25.74 -37.98 -19.90
N ALA A 925 26.66 -38.00 -20.89
CA ALA A 925 27.62 -36.93 -21.11
C ALA A 925 26.99 -35.63 -21.65
N GLU A 926 25.79 -35.72 -22.26
CA GLU A 926 25.04 -34.57 -22.78
C GLU A 926 24.20 -33.86 -21.68
N ILE A 927 24.08 -34.45 -20.49
CA ILE A 927 23.37 -33.85 -19.35
C ILE A 927 24.20 -32.69 -18.77
N ASP A 928 23.53 -31.58 -18.44
CA ASP A 928 24.15 -30.36 -17.91
C ASP A 928 24.87 -30.62 -16.57
N GLU A 929 26.08 -30.08 -16.43
CA GLU A 929 26.95 -30.29 -15.27
C GLU A 929 26.33 -29.78 -13.96
N GLN A 930 25.57 -28.66 -14.00
CA GLN A 930 24.87 -28.15 -12.82
C GLN A 930 23.74 -29.10 -12.41
N PHE A 931 23.02 -29.67 -13.37
CA PHE A 931 21.93 -30.63 -13.11
C PHE A 931 22.42 -31.97 -12.56
N LEU A 932 23.54 -32.48 -13.09
CA LEU A 932 24.24 -33.65 -12.54
C LEU A 932 24.72 -33.39 -11.11
N SER A 933 25.24 -32.19 -10.83
CA SER A 933 25.71 -31.81 -9.50
C SER A 933 24.59 -31.67 -8.47
N SER A 934 23.38 -31.29 -8.89
CA SER A 934 22.20 -31.19 -8.01
C SER A 934 21.56 -32.55 -7.72
N THR A 935 21.93 -33.61 -8.45
CA THR A 935 21.29 -34.94 -8.36
C THR A 935 22.33 -36.04 -8.11
N PRO A 936 22.81 -36.23 -6.86
CA PRO A 936 23.96 -37.10 -6.56
C PRO A 936 23.77 -38.58 -6.94
N ASP A 937 22.54 -39.11 -6.91
CA ASP A 937 22.24 -40.49 -7.32
C ASP A 937 22.48 -40.71 -8.81
N LEU A 938 22.08 -39.74 -9.64
CA LEU A 938 22.25 -39.79 -11.10
C LEU A 938 23.73 -39.75 -11.47
N LEU A 939 24.51 -38.92 -10.77
CA LEU A 939 25.95 -38.84 -10.95
C LEU A 939 26.64 -40.17 -10.60
N ARG A 940 26.21 -40.85 -9.53
CA ARG A 940 26.71 -42.19 -9.16
C ARG A 940 26.37 -43.25 -10.22
N GLU A 941 25.16 -43.23 -10.78
CA GLU A 941 24.78 -44.12 -11.90
C GLU A 941 25.73 -43.92 -13.09
N TYR A 942 25.99 -42.66 -13.45
CA TYR A 942 26.90 -42.33 -14.55
C TYR A 942 28.36 -42.73 -14.26
N ALA A 943 28.86 -42.45 -13.05
CA ALA A 943 30.20 -42.85 -12.63
C ALA A 943 30.37 -44.39 -12.61
N GLY A 944 29.35 -45.13 -12.16
CA GLY A 944 29.35 -46.60 -12.22
C GLY A 944 29.37 -47.15 -13.65
N LEU A 945 28.65 -46.49 -14.57
CA LEU A 945 28.66 -46.83 -15.98
C LEU A 945 30.03 -46.54 -16.64
N LEU A 946 30.66 -45.40 -16.33
CA LEU A 946 32.02 -45.07 -16.78
C LEU A 946 33.05 -46.09 -16.28
N ALA A 947 32.93 -46.53 -15.02
CA ALA A 947 33.81 -47.54 -14.45
C ALA A 947 33.65 -48.90 -15.16
N SER A 948 32.42 -49.35 -15.40
CA SER A 948 32.15 -50.63 -16.07
C SER A 948 32.50 -50.64 -17.56
N THR A 949 32.54 -49.47 -18.22
CA THR A 949 32.94 -49.31 -19.63
C THR A 949 34.44 -49.10 -19.84
N GLY A 950 35.26 -49.29 -18.79
CA GLY A 950 36.72 -49.24 -18.88
C GLY A 950 37.33 -47.84 -18.72
N LYS A 951 36.57 -46.87 -18.21
CA LYS A 951 37.01 -45.48 -17.92
C LYS A 951 36.99 -45.15 -16.40
N PRO A 952 37.66 -45.93 -15.54
CA PRO A 952 37.58 -45.75 -14.08
C PRO A 952 38.22 -44.44 -13.59
N SER A 953 39.20 -43.88 -14.32
CA SER A 953 39.81 -42.60 -13.95
C SER A 953 38.88 -41.40 -14.18
N GLU A 954 38.06 -41.44 -15.24
CA GLU A 954 37.03 -40.43 -15.50
C GLU A 954 35.92 -40.52 -14.44
N ALA A 955 35.51 -41.74 -14.07
CA ALA A 955 34.54 -41.98 -13.01
C ALA A 955 34.96 -41.39 -11.65
N ILE A 956 36.23 -41.58 -11.25
CA ILE A 956 36.76 -41.02 -9.99
C ILE A 956 36.82 -39.49 -10.05
N THR A 957 37.24 -38.92 -11.19
CA THR A 957 37.30 -37.46 -11.36
C THR A 957 35.92 -36.83 -11.26
N LEU A 958 34.90 -37.48 -11.85
CA LEU A 958 33.51 -37.04 -11.77
C LEU A 958 32.99 -37.02 -10.33
N ILE A 959 33.33 -38.04 -9.53
CA ILE A 959 32.93 -38.11 -8.12
C ILE A 959 33.64 -37.03 -7.29
N LEU A 960 34.94 -36.82 -7.50
CA LEU A 960 35.73 -35.81 -6.78
C LEU A 960 35.35 -34.36 -7.12
N GLY A 961 34.69 -34.13 -8.26
CA GLY A 961 34.18 -32.82 -8.68
C GLY A 961 32.95 -32.34 -7.90
N GLN A 962 32.33 -33.19 -7.08
CA GLN A 962 31.15 -32.82 -6.28
C GLN A 962 31.51 -31.87 -5.13
N ALA A 963 30.61 -30.93 -4.82
CA ALA A 963 30.75 -30.02 -3.67
C ALA A 963 30.74 -30.75 -2.32
N THR A 964 30.04 -31.89 -2.22
CA THR A 964 29.93 -32.71 -1.01
C THR A 964 30.01 -34.18 -1.37
N ILE A 965 30.98 -34.91 -0.80
CA ILE A 965 31.17 -36.35 -1.01
C ILE A 965 30.50 -37.10 0.13
N VAL A 966 29.54 -37.98 -0.18
CA VAL A 966 28.79 -38.79 0.81
C VAL A 966 29.32 -40.22 0.90
N ASP A 967 28.91 -40.97 1.93
CA ASP A 967 29.39 -42.34 2.18
C ASP A 967 29.19 -43.29 0.98
N ALA A 968 28.10 -43.11 0.20
CA ALA A 968 27.86 -43.87 -1.03
C ALA A 968 28.92 -43.63 -2.11
N ASP A 969 29.47 -42.41 -2.18
CA ASP A 969 30.54 -42.06 -3.13
C ASP A 969 31.85 -42.72 -2.73
N PHE A 970 32.17 -42.73 -1.42
CA PHE A 970 33.31 -43.47 -0.88
C PHE A 970 33.20 -44.98 -1.13
N PHE A 971 31.99 -45.56 -1.02
CA PHE A 971 31.75 -46.97 -1.38
C PHE A 971 32.05 -47.24 -2.85
N LEU A 972 31.55 -46.39 -3.76
CA LEU A 972 31.76 -46.52 -5.20
C LEU A 972 33.24 -46.34 -5.56
N MET A 973 33.91 -45.31 -5.03
CA MET A 973 35.34 -45.09 -5.23
C MET A 973 36.18 -46.26 -4.69
N GLY A 974 35.85 -46.78 -3.51
CA GLY A 974 36.51 -47.96 -2.94
C GLY A 974 36.39 -49.18 -3.85
N ALA A 975 35.20 -49.43 -4.41
CA ALA A 975 34.98 -50.52 -5.36
C ALA A 975 35.78 -50.33 -6.67
N ILE A 976 35.82 -49.10 -7.19
CA ILE A 976 36.61 -48.76 -8.39
C ILE A 976 38.10 -48.99 -8.13
N TYR A 977 38.65 -48.49 -7.02
CA TYR A 977 40.06 -48.73 -6.66
C TYR A 977 40.38 -50.21 -6.45
N SER A 978 39.47 -50.97 -5.82
CA SER A 978 39.61 -52.41 -5.61
C SER A 978 39.67 -53.17 -6.94
N SER A 979 38.79 -52.83 -7.90
CA SER A 979 38.82 -53.42 -9.26
C SER A 979 40.11 -53.13 -10.03
N LYS A 980 40.78 -52.01 -9.74
CA LYS A 980 42.09 -51.65 -10.30
C LYS A 980 43.27 -52.29 -9.57
N LYS A 981 43.02 -53.15 -8.57
CA LYS A 981 44.03 -53.73 -7.66
C LYS A 981 44.82 -52.67 -6.87
N GLN A 982 44.25 -51.46 -6.70
CA GLN A 982 44.82 -50.38 -5.89
C GLN A 982 44.29 -50.49 -4.45
N PHE A 983 44.61 -51.60 -3.78
CA PHE A 983 43.99 -51.97 -2.50
C PHE A 983 44.24 -50.96 -1.37
N SER A 984 45.41 -50.33 -1.33
CA SER A 984 45.72 -49.28 -0.34
C SER A 984 44.79 -48.07 -0.46
N GLN A 985 44.48 -47.63 -1.69
CA GLN A 985 43.57 -46.52 -1.95
C GLN A 985 42.12 -46.91 -1.63
N ALA A 986 41.73 -48.16 -1.89
CA ALA A 986 40.42 -48.68 -1.52
C ALA A 986 40.23 -48.71 0.01
N ILE A 987 41.25 -49.14 0.76
CA ILE A 987 41.24 -49.13 2.24
C ILE A 987 41.05 -47.71 2.78
N GLU A 988 41.73 -46.72 2.20
CA GLU A 988 41.56 -45.31 2.58
C GLU A 988 40.12 -44.83 2.40
N GLN A 989 39.46 -45.18 1.30
CA GLN A 989 38.05 -44.80 1.06
C GLN A 989 37.11 -45.44 2.10
N TYR A 990 37.29 -46.72 2.42
CA TYR A 990 36.46 -47.38 3.43
C TYR A 990 36.73 -46.83 4.84
N ASN A 991 37.96 -46.42 5.16
CA ASN A 991 38.28 -45.75 6.41
C ASN A 991 37.57 -44.40 6.57
N HIS A 992 37.36 -43.63 5.49
CA HIS A 992 36.57 -42.41 5.55
C HIS A 992 35.13 -42.65 5.99
N ILE A 993 34.53 -43.77 5.56
CA ILE A 993 33.19 -44.20 5.99
C ILE A 993 33.22 -44.60 7.46
N LEU A 994 34.20 -45.43 7.87
CA LEU A 994 34.31 -45.95 9.23
C LEU A 994 34.67 -44.88 10.27
N ALA A 995 35.33 -43.79 9.87
CA ALA A 995 35.57 -42.64 10.73
C ALA A 995 34.27 -41.96 11.18
N ARG A 996 33.22 -41.98 10.33
CA ARG A 996 31.89 -41.41 10.62
C ARG A 996 30.92 -42.45 11.17
N GLN A 997 30.96 -43.66 10.61
CA GLN A 997 30.12 -44.79 10.97
C GLN A 997 30.98 -46.00 11.34
N PRO A 998 31.52 -46.05 12.57
CA PRO A 998 32.40 -47.13 13.00
C PRO A 998 31.77 -48.52 12.93
N ASP A 999 30.44 -48.60 12.96
CA ASP A 999 29.65 -49.84 12.96
C ASP A 999 29.14 -50.27 11.57
N ASN A 1000 29.56 -49.59 10.50
CA ASN A 1000 29.11 -49.93 9.14
C ASN A 1000 29.71 -51.28 8.69
N ARG A 1001 28.93 -52.36 8.87
CA ARG A 1001 29.34 -53.74 8.59
C ARG A 1001 29.84 -53.95 7.16
N GLN A 1002 29.22 -53.31 6.17
CA GLN A 1002 29.61 -53.46 4.76
C GLN A 1002 30.98 -52.83 4.50
N ALA A 1003 31.24 -51.63 5.04
CA ALA A 1003 32.54 -50.98 4.93
C ALA A 1003 33.64 -51.77 5.69
N GLN A 1004 33.32 -52.34 6.85
CA GLN A 1004 34.26 -53.20 7.61
C GLN A 1004 34.62 -54.48 6.84
N LEU A 1005 33.64 -55.14 6.21
CA LEU A 1005 33.89 -56.33 5.39
C LEU A 1005 34.75 -56.02 4.16
N LEU A 1006 34.41 -54.96 3.42
CA LEU A 1006 35.17 -54.55 2.25
C LEU A 1006 36.58 -54.09 2.62
N LEU A 1007 36.75 -53.41 3.76
CA LEU A 1007 38.08 -53.05 4.28
C LEU A 1007 38.88 -54.31 4.62
N ALA A 1008 38.29 -55.27 5.33
CA ALA A 1008 38.96 -56.52 5.67
C ALA A 1008 39.38 -57.30 4.41
N ASP A 1009 38.53 -57.35 3.39
CA ASP A 1009 38.86 -57.97 2.10
C ASP A 1009 40.03 -57.30 1.40
N ASN A 1010 40.00 -55.98 1.31
CA ASN A 1010 41.09 -55.24 0.68
C ASN A 1010 42.37 -55.32 1.53
N ALA A 1011 42.29 -55.42 2.86
CA ALA A 1011 43.43 -55.65 3.73
C ALA A 1011 44.06 -57.03 3.52
N ILE A 1012 43.24 -58.08 3.36
CA ILE A 1012 43.69 -59.44 2.99
C ILE A 1012 44.45 -59.40 1.66
N TRP A 1013 43.87 -58.79 0.62
CA TRP A 1013 44.51 -58.69 -0.70
C TRP A 1013 45.75 -57.79 -0.71
N ASN A 1014 45.83 -56.83 0.23
CA ASN A 1014 47.00 -55.99 0.44
C ASN A 1014 48.09 -56.65 1.30
N GLY A 1015 47.82 -57.85 1.85
CA GLY A 1015 48.75 -58.60 2.69
C GLY A 1015 48.81 -58.17 4.17
N ASP A 1016 47.91 -57.30 4.62
CA ASP A 1016 47.80 -56.87 6.03
C ASP A 1016 46.81 -57.75 6.79
N PHE A 1017 47.23 -58.98 7.05
CA PHE A 1017 46.41 -59.99 7.74
C PHE A 1017 46.09 -59.59 9.19
N SER A 1018 46.97 -58.84 9.85
CA SER A 1018 46.76 -58.31 11.20
C SER A 1018 45.55 -57.36 11.26
N MET A 1019 45.46 -56.41 10.33
CA MET A 1019 44.34 -55.49 10.24
C MET A 1019 43.04 -56.22 9.90
N ALA A 1020 43.10 -57.16 8.94
CA ALA A 1020 41.93 -57.97 8.56
C ALA A 1020 41.37 -58.77 9.75
N VAL A 1021 42.22 -59.45 10.51
CA VAL A 1021 41.84 -60.22 11.70
C VAL A 1021 41.17 -59.32 12.75
N MET A 1022 41.76 -58.16 13.04
CA MET A 1022 41.21 -57.20 14.02
C MET A 1022 39.80 -56.76 13.63
N VAL A 1023 39.62 -56.36 12.37
CA VAL A 1023 38.34 -55.84 11.85
C VAL A 1023 37.29 -56.95 11.83
N LEU A 1024 37.63 -58.14 11.34
CA LEU A 1024 36.69 -59.27 11.27
C LEU A 1024 36.25 -59.77 12.66
N LYS A 1025 37.16 -59.77 13.65
CA LYS A 1025 36.79 -60.04 15.06
C LYS A 1025 35.80 -59.01 15.60
N SER A 1026 36.01 -57.73 15.27
CA SER A 1026 35.08 -56.67 15.70
C SER A 1026 33.67 -56.85 15.12
N ILE A 1027 33.54 -57.34 13.88
CA ILE A 1027 32.25 -57.65 13.25
C ILE A 1027 31.56 -58.79 14.01
N LEU A 1028 32.28 -59.88 14.27
CA LEU A 1028 31.73 -61.09 14.88
C LEU A 1028 31.35 -60.92 16.36
N GLN A 1029 31.94 -59.96 17.06
CA GLN A 1029 31.48 -59.58 18.40
C GLN A 1029 30.08 -58.96 18.40
N LYS A 1030 29.68 -58.29 17.32
CA LYS A 1030 28.42 -57.54 17.24
C LYS A 1030 27.31 -58.31 16.55
N ALA A 1031 27.63 -59.09 15.51
CA ALA A 1031 26.66 -59.89 14.79
C ALA A 1031 27.31 -61.14 14.20
N ASP A 1032 26.66 -62.29 14.37
CA ASP A 1032 27.13 -63.52 13.74
C ASP A 1032 26.98 -63.41 12.21
N SER A 1033 28.09 -63.61 11.49
CA SER A 1033 28.18 -63.46 10.03
C SER A 1033 28.98 -64.64 9.49
N HIS A 1034 28.34 -65.51 8.71
CA HIS A 1034 29.04 -66.63 8.07
C HIS A 1034 30.20 -66.13 7.19
N GLU A 1035 29.96 -65.09 6.39
CA GLU A 1035 30.98 -64.47 5.52
C GLU A 1035 32.17 -63.90 6.31
N ALA A 1036 31.93 -63.26 7.46
CA ALA A 1036 33.02 -62.74 8.28
C ALA A 1036 33.79 -63.87 9.00
N ARG A 1037 33.10 -64.96 9.39
CA ARG A 1037 33.75 -66.16 9.95
C ARG A 1037 34.65 -66.84 8.93
N GLU A 1038 34.19 -66.99 7.70
CA GLU A 1038 34.97 -67.55 6.59
C GLU A 1038 36.24 -66.74 6.35
N LYS A 1039 36.10 -65.42 6.15
CA LYS A 1039 37.23 -64.51 5.94
C LYS A 1039 38.19 -64.48 7.14
N LEU A 1040 37.68 -64.55 8.37
CA LEU A 1040 38.51 -64.58 9.58
C LEU A 1040 39.31 -65.88 9.68
N ALA A 1041 38.72 -67.02 9.29
CA ALA A 1041 39.41 -68.32 9.31
C ALA A 1041 40.61 -68.30 8.36
N PHE A 1042 40.43 -67.84 7.12
CA PHE A 1042 41.51 -67.71 6.15
C PHE A 1042 42.55 -66.66 6.56
N ALA A 1043 42.12 -65.48 7.01
CA ALA A 1043 43.04 -64.45 7.49
C ALA A 1043 43.87 -64.92 8.68
N SER A 1044 43.29 -65.68 9.61
CA SER A 1044 44.00 -66.24 10.79
C SER A 1044 45.00 -67.32 10.39
N LEU A 1045 44.66 -68.16 9.40
CA LEU A 1045 45.57 -69.16 8.84
C LEU A 1045 46.79 -68.50 8.19
N TRP A 1046 46.59 -67.47 7.37
CA TRP A 1046 47.67 -66.72 6.73
C TRP A 1046 48.47 -65.85 7.71
N ASN A 1047 47.84 -65.41 8.80
CA ASN A 1047 48.52 -64.73 9.92
C ASN A 1047 49.28 -65.70 10.84
N LYS A 1048 49.28 -67.02 10.55
CA LYS A 1048 49.90 -68.09 11.35
C LYS A 1048 49.36 -68.22 12.78
N ASP A 1049 48.13 -67.77 13.03
CA ASP A 1049 47.43 -68.00 14.31
C ASP A 1049 46.80 -69.39 14.31
N SER A 1050 47.59 -70.38 14.72
CA SER A 1050 47.23 -71.79 14.60
C SER A 1050 46.03 -72.20 15.46
N LEU A 1051 45.83 -71.55 16.61
CA LEU A 1051 44.77 -71.94 17.54
C LEU A 1051 43.41 -71.42 17.05
N GLU A 1052 43.37 -70.17 16.59
CA GLU A 1052 42.15 -69.55 16.09
C GLU A 1052 41.73 -70.14 14.73
N ALA A 1053 42.68 -70.33 13.81
CA ALA A 1053 42.41 -70.94 12.51
C ALA A 1053 41.83 -72.36 12.65
N LEU A 1054 42.38 -73.17 13.56
CA LEU A 1054 41.96 -74.55 13.78
C LEU A 1054 40.52 -74.64 14.32
N VAL A 1055 40.17 -73.82 15.31
CA VAL A 1055 38.80 -73.78 15.88
C VAL A 1055 37.79 -73.31 14.83
N MET A 1056 38.15 -72.30 14.04
CA MET A 1056 37.26 -71.73 13.03
C MET A 1056 37.04 -72.68 11.85
N PHE A 1057 38.10 -73.31 11.34
CA PHE A 1057 38.00 -74.30 10.28
C PHE A 1057 37.35 -75.60 10.75
N GLU A 1058 37.49 -76.02 12.00
CA GLU A 1058 36.71 -77.14 12.56
C GLU A 1058 35.20 -76.87 12.39
N LYS A 1059 34.77 -75.66 12.78
CA LYS A 1059 33.36 -75.25 12.69
C LYS A 1059 32.89 -75.13 11.24
N LEU A 1060 33.62 -74.42 10.38
CA LEU A 1060 33.26 -74.21 8.97
C LEU A 1060 33.20 -75.53 8.20
N THR A 1061 34.15 -76.43 8.46
CA THR A 1061 34.21 -77.75 7.84
C THR A 1061 33.06 -78.66 8.27
N LEU A 1062 32.56 -78.52 9.50
CA LEU A 1062 31.37 -79.24 9.98
C LEU A 1062 30.07 -78.66 9.40
N GLU A 1063 29.99 -77.33 9.25
CA GLU A 1063 28.82 -76.64 8.69
C GLU A 1063 28.65 -76.90 7.18
N GLN A 1064 29.74 -76.88 6.41
CA GLN A 1064 29.72 -77.12 4.96
C GLN A 1064 30.64 -78.28 4.56
N PRO A 1065 30.25 -79.53 4.84
CA PRO A 1065 31.11 -80.69 4.66
C PRO A 1065 31.44 -81.02 3.21
N ALA A 1066 30.86 -80.35 2.21
CA ALA A 1066 31.14 -80.54 0.79
C ALA A 1066 32.17 -79.55 0.20
N ARG A 1067 32.54 -78.50 0.95
CA ARG A 1067 33.52 -77.49 0.53
C ARG A 1067 34.94 -78.03 0.70
N LYS A 1068 35.57 -78.33 -0.43
CA LYS A 1068 36.93 -78.88 -0.56
C LYS A 1068 38.01 -77.95 0.02
N ASP A 1069 37.91 -76.67 -0.32
CA ASP A 1069 38.76 -75.58 0.16
C ASP A 1069 38.80 -75.44 1.68
N TYR A 1070 37.68 -75.65 2.39
CA TYR A 1070 37.67 -75.65 3.86
C TYR A 1070 38.36 -76.87 4.44
N ALA A 1071 38.20 -78.03 3.80
CA ALA A 1071 38.85 -79.26 4.22
C ALA A 1071 40.37 -79.16 4.08
N GLN A 1072 40.86 -78.61 2.95
CA GLN A 1072 42.29 -78.32 2.77
C GLN A 1072 42.80 -77.33 3.82
N ALA A 1073 42.11 -76.20 4.02
CA ALA A 1073 42.52 -75.18 4.99
C ALA A 1073 42.50 -75.68 6.44
N PHE A 1074 41.56 -76.58 6.79
CA PHE A 1074 41.55 -77.25 8.09
C PHE A 1074 42.78 -78.15 8.29
N VAL A 1075 43.23 -78.84 7.24
CA VAL A 1075 44.43 -79.70 7.28
C VAL A 1075 45.69 -78.85 7.41
N GLU A 1076 45.77 -77.72 6.70
CA GLU A 1076 46.84 -76.73 6.86
C GLU A 1076 46.86 -76.18 8.30
N ALA A 1077 45.70 -75.84 8.87
CA ALA A 1077 45.61 -75.41 10.26
C ALA A 1077 46.08 -76.50 11.25
N CYS A 1078 45.73 -77.77 11.00
CA CYS A 1078 46.21 -78.91 11.79
C CYS A 1078 47.74 -79.06 11.68
N LEU A 1079 48.32 -78.82 10.51
CA LEU A 1079 49.77 -78.89 10.31
C LEU A 1079 50.52 -77.82 11.10
N ILE A 1080 49.97 -76.60 11.17
CA ILE A 1080 50.59 -75.48 11.90
C ILE A 1080 50.41 -75.67 13.42
N ALA A 1081 49.27 -76.17 13.88
CA ALA A 1081 48.97 -76.33 15.31
C ALA A 1081 49.89 -77.33 16.04
N ASP A 1082 50.33 -77.00 17.25
CA ASP A 1082 51.21 -77.85 18.07
C ASP A 1082 50.52 -79.12 18.59
N SER A 1083 49.21 -79.06 18.85
CA SER A 1083 48.41 -80.20 19.29
C SER A 1083 46.95 -80.04 18.86
N ILE A 1084 46.27 -81.16 18.58
CA ILE A 1084 44.83 -81.20 18.23
C ILE A 1084 44.04 -82.13 19.16
N THR A 1085 42.76 -81.83 19.35
CA THR A 1085 41.84 -82.61 20.19
C THR A 1085 41.40 -83.92 19.52
N GLU A 1086 40.89 -84.89 20.31
CA GLU A 1086 40.38 -86.16 19.75
C GLU A 1086 39.21 -85.96 18.77
N LYS A 1087 38.38 -84.93 18.99
CA LYS A 1087 37.31 -84.57 18.05
C LYS A 1087 37.88 -84.10 16.70
N GLN A 1088 38.94 -83.27 16.73
CA GLN A 1088 39.64 -82.79 15.53
C GLN A 1088 40.41 -83.90 14.82
N LYS A 1089 41.02 -84.84 15.56
CA LYS A 1089 41.60 -86.07 14.99
C LYS A 1089 40.53 -86.90 14.28
N GLY A 1090 39.36 -87.06 14.89
CA GLY A 1090 38.22 -87.72 14.25
C GLY A 1090 37.78 -87.04 12.95
N LEU A 1091 37.72 -85.71 12.95
CA LEU A 1091 37.39 -84.92 11.75
C LEU A 1091 38.48 -85.07 10.67
N LEU A 1092 39.77 -84.97 11.02
CA LEU A 1092 40.89 -85.16 10.10
C LEU A 1092 40.86 -86.54 9.43
N ARG A 1093 40.59 -87.61 10.20
CA ARG A 1093 40.40 -88.97 9.66
C ARG A 1093 39.24 -89.05 8.67
N SER A 1094 38.11 -88.45 9.02
CA SER A 1094 36.92 -88.48 8.15
C SER A 1094 37.14 -87.77 6.82
N ARG A 1095 37.97 -86.72 6.79
CA ARG A 1095 38.26 -85.93 5.58
C ARG A 1095 39.18 -86.65 4.62
N VAL A 1096 40.18 -87.35 5.13
CA VAL A 1096 41.03 -88.24 4.33
C VAL A 1096 40.20 -89.29 3.58
N ALA A 1097 39.15 -89.82 4.23
CA ALA A 1097 38.26 -90.80 3.61
C ALA A 1097 37.22 -90.19 2.66
N ALA A 1098 36.74 -88.97 2.94
CA ALA A 1098 35.64 -88.34 2.20
C ALA A 1098 36.07 -87.70 0.86
N PHE A 1099 37.34 -87.30 0.71
CA PHE A 1099 37.83 -86.56 -0.46
C PHE A 1099 39.08 -87.18 -1.11
N PRO A 1100 39.01 -88.41 -1.64
CA PRO A 1100 40.17 -89.11 -2.20
C PRO A 1100 40.88 -88.33 -3.31
N ASP A 1101 40.15 -87.64 -4.20
CA ASP A 1101 40.75 -86.85 -5.29
C ASP A 1101 41.58 -85.65 -4.80
N GLU A 1102 41.18 -85.04 -3.69
CA GLU A 1102 41.84 -83.85 -3.13
C GLU A 1102 43.01 -84.21 -2.23
N VAL A 1103 42.86 -85.30 -1.49
CA VAL A 1103 43.96 -85.96 -0.80
C VAL A 1103 45.03 -86.36 -1.81
N GLN A 1104 44.66 -86.84 -2.99
CA GLN A 1104 45.60 -87.15 -4.06
C GLN A 1104 46.34 -85.90 -4.58
N ALA A 1105 45.64 -84.78 -4.77
CA ALA A 1105 46.22 -83.53 -5.26
C ALA A 1105 47.19 -82.87 -4.26
N ASN A 1106 46.97 -83.07 -2.96
CA ASN A 1106 47.74 -82.46 -1.87
C ASN A 1106 48.31 -83.53 -0.90
N ILE A 1107 48.72 -84.68 -1.43
CA ILE A 1107 49.01 -85.89 -0.64
C ILE A 1107 50.09 -85.68 0.42
N ASP A 1108 51.11 -84.86 0.14
CA ASP A 1108 52.18 -84.49 1.08
C ASP A 1108 51.65 -83.67 2.27
N LEU A 1109 50.69 -82.77 2.05
CA LEU A 1109 50.08 -81.93 3.08
C LEU A 1109 49.30 -82.78 4.08
N PHE A 1110 48.45 -83.67 3.57
CA PHE A 1110 47.66 -84.59 4.39
C PHE A 1110 48.55 -85.59 5.14
N ALA A 1111 49.56 -86.16 4.48
CA ALA A 1111 50.52 -87.05 5.12
C ALA A 1111 51.28 -86.34 6.25
N SER A 1112 51.74 -85.11 6.03
CA SER A 1112 52.45 -84.32 7.04
C SER A 1112 51.57 -84.00 8.26
N ALA A 1113 50.30 -83.62 8.03
CA ALA A 1113 49.36 -83.34 9.12
C ALA A 1113 49.03 -84.61 9.94
N LEU A 1114 48.82 -85.75 9.29
CA LEU A 1114 48.56 -87.03 9.96
C LEU A 1114 49.79 -87.54 10.72
N SER A 1115 50.99 -87.32 10.16
CA SER A 1115 52.28 -87.67 10.78
C SER A 1115 52.52 -86.87 12.05
N LYS A 1116 52.35 -85.54 11.99
CA LYS A 1116 52.50 -84.65 13.16
C LYS A 1116 51.64 -85.07 14.35
N HIS A 1117 50.41 -85.53 14.08
CA HIS A 1117 49.45 -85.91 15.11
C HIS A 1117 49.33 -87.43 15.35
N GLN A 1118 50.30 -88.21 14.84
CA GLN A 1118 50.44 -89.65 15.10
C GLN A 1118 49.23 -90.50 14.67
N LEU A 1119 48.57 -90.13 13.58
CA LEU A 1119 47.40 -90.82 13.02
C LEU A 1119 47.80 -91.91 12.02
N PHE A 1120 48.50 -92.91 12.54
CA PHE A 1120 49.22 -93.91 11.74
C PHE A 1120 48.34 -94.81 10.85
N ASP A 1121 47.10 -95.12 11.25
CA ASP A 1121 46.20 -96.00 10.48
C ASP A 1121 45.78 -95.40 9.14
N GLN A 1122 45.60 -94.08 9.10
CA GLN A 1122 45.25 -93.34 7.89
C GLN A 1122 46.49 -92.86 7.13
N LEU A 1123 47.62 -92.65 7.84
CA LEU A 1123 48.88 -92.21 7.26
C LEU A 1123 49.53 -93.30 6.39
N ARG A 1124 49.52 -94.55 6.84
CA ARG A 1124 50.14 -95.68 6.13
C ARG A 1124 49.74 -95.77 4.64
N PRO A 1125 48.44 -95.89 4.27
CA PRO A 1125 48.05 -96.06 2.87
C PRO A 1125 48.44 -94.84 2.02
N LEU A 1126 48.48 -93.64 2.59
CA LEU A 1126 48.92 -92.44 1.88
C LEU A 1126 50.42 -92.43 1.63
N LEU A 1127 51.24 -92.84 2.61
CA LEU A 1127 52.69 -92.96 2.41
C LEU A 1127 53.03 -94.06 1.39
N GLU A 1128 52.30 -95.19 1.41
CA GLU A 1128 52.42 -96.25 0.40
C GLU A 1128 52.07 -95.71 -1.00
N GLN A 1129 50.98 -94.93 -1.12
CA GLN A 1129 50.57 -94.31 -2.38
C GLN A 1129 51.55 -93.24 -2.88
N ILE A 1130 52.14 -92.42 -1.99
CA ILE A 1130 53.21 -91.47 -2.37
C ILE A 1130 54.42 -92.24 -2.91
N LEU A 1131 54.78 -93.38 -2.30
CA LEU A 1131 55.92 -94.20 -2.74
C LEU A 1131 55.63 -95.03 -3.99
N GLU A 1132 54.37 -95.28 -4.34
CA GLU A 1132 54.01 -95.81 -5.66
C GLU A 1132 54.25 -94.78 -6.76
N LEU A 1133 53.96 -93.50 -6.49
CA LEU A 1133 54.14 -92.40 -7.45
C LEU A 1133 55.58 -91.92 -7.53
N GLU A 1134 56.24 -91.80 -6.38
CA GLU A 1134 57.63 -91.36 -6.23
C GLU A 1134 58.43 -92.39 -5.39
N PRO A 1135 58.87 -93.51 -5.99
CA PRO A 1135 59.52 -94.59 -5.26
C PRO A 1135 60.83 -94.20 -4.56
N THR A 1136 61.45 -93.10 -4.99
CA THR A 1136 62.76 -92.61 -4.54
C THR A 1136 62.68 -91.63 -3.36
N ARG A 1137 61.48 -91.23 -2.89
CA ARG A 1137 61.31 -90.31 -1.75
C ARG A 1137 61.76 -90.94 -0.44
N VAL A 1138 62.97 -90.58 -0.02
CA VAL A 1138 63.64 -91.10 1.19
C VAL A 1138 62.89 -90.73 2.46
N ASP A 1139 62.44 -89.47 2.56
CA ASP A 1139 61.69 -88.91 3.68
C ASP A 1139 60.38 -89.67 3.94
N VAL A 1140 59.60 -89.93 2.89
CA VAL A 1140 58.31 -90.65 2.96
C VAL A 1140 58.54 -92.12 3.30
N ARG A 1141 59.57 -92.75 2.72
CA ARG A 1141 59.93 -94.15 2.99
C ARG A 1141 60.39 -94.37 4.42
N LEU A 1142 61.14 -93.42 4.99
CA LEU A 1142 61.50 -93.42 6.42
C LEU A 1142 60.28 -93.25 7.32
N GLN A 1143 59.37 -92.32 6.99
CA GLN A 1143 58.11 -92.18 7.74
C GLN A 1143 57.28 -93.47 7.69
N LEU A 1144 57.22 -94.17 6.55
CA LEU A 1144 56.50 -95.44 6.43
C LEU A 1144 57.15 -96.54 7.29
N VAL A 1145 58.48 -96.59 7.34
CA VAL A 1145 59.22 -97.50 8.24
C VAL A 1145 58.87 -97.23 9.70
N ASP A 1146 58.84 -95.96 10.13
CA ASP A 1146 58.45 -95.57 11.49
C ASP A 1146 57.01 -95.98 11.81
N VAL A 1147 56.08 -95.81 10.86
CA VAL A 1147 54.69 -96.27 10.98
C VAL A 1147 54.58 -97.80 11.09
N LEU A 1148 55.33 -98.56 10.28
CA LEU A 1148 55.30 -100.02 10.30
C LEU A 1148 55.91 -100.59 11.59
N ASN A 1149 56.98 -99.98 12.08
CA ASN A 1149 57.62 -100.35 13.34
C ASN A 1149 56.71 -100.08 14.55
N SER A 1150 56.03 -98.93 14.59
CA SER A 1150 55.10 -98.61 15.69
C SER A 1150 53.90 -99.57 15.77
N ARG A 1151 53.60 -100.29 14.68
CA ARG A 1151 52.52 -101.29 14.60
C ARG A 1151 53.03 -102.75 14.68
N GLY A 1152 54.30 -102.96 15.03
CA GLY A 1152 54.88 -104.29 15.20
C GLY A 1152 55.09 -105.07 13.91
N LYS A 1153 55.00 -104.42 12.75
CA LYS A 1153 55.20 -105.03 11.42
C LYS A 1153 56.66 -104.94 10.98
N HIS A 1154 57.55 -105.46 11.82
CA HIS A 1154 59.01 -105.33 11.64
C HIS A 1154 59.53 -105.92 10.32
N VAL A 1155 58.91 -107.00 9.83
CA VAL A 1155 59.30 -107.65 8.56
C VAL A 1155 59.00 -106.76 7.34
N GLU A 1156 57.83 -106.10 7.32
CA GLU A 1156 57.49 -105.14 6.26
C GLU A 1156 58.41 -103.90 6.36
N ALA A 1157 58.68 -103.41 7.57
CA ALA A 1157 59.58 -102.28 7.81
C ALA A 1157 61.02 -102.56 7.34
N GLU A 1158 61.52 -103.77 7.60
CA GLU A 1158 62.85 -104.22 7.16
C GLU A 1158 62.95 -104.26 5.63
N ALA A 1159 61.91 -104.70 4.92
CA ALA A 1159 61.88 -104.68 3.45
C ALA A 1159 61.99 -103.25 2.88
N HIS A 1160 61.30 -102.28 3.49
CA HIS A 1160 61.41 -100.87 3.10
C HIS A 1160 62.78 -100.26 3.48
N LEU A 1161 63.39 -100.66 4.61
CA LEU A 1161 64.75 -100.28 5.00
C LEU A 1161 65.81 -100.86 4.05
N GLN A 1162 65.66 -102.10 3.60
CA GLN A 1162 66.51 -102.70 2.58
C GLN A 1162 66.38 -101.98 1.24
N THR A 1163 65.16 -101.55 0.88
CA THR A 1163 64.93 -100.72 -0.30
C THR A 1163 65.56 -99.33 -0.15
N LEU A 1164 65.54 -98.74 1.05
CA LEU A 1164 66.25 -97.50 1.39
C LEU A 1164 67.77 -97.68 1.24
N LEU A 1165 68.33 -98.78 1.75
CA LEU A 1165 69.75 -99.13 1.62
C LEU A 1165 70.16 -99.29 0.15
N ALA A 1166 69.29 -99.88 -0.68
CA ALA A 1166 69.51 -100.00 -2.12
C ALA A 1166 69.47 -98.63 -2.83
N LEU A 1167 68.50 -97.77 -2.50
CA LEU A 1167 68.36 -96.42 -3.05
C LEU A 1167 69.47 -95.46 -2.58
N THR A 1168 70.07 -95.71 -1.42
CA THR A 1168 71.16 -94.88 -0.85
C THR A 1168 72.57 -95.37 -1.19
N SER A 1169 72.71 -96.58 -1.76
CA SER A 1169 74.00 -97.21 -2.11
C SER A 1169 74.82 -96.51 -3.21
N GLY A 1170 74.37 -95.36 -3.72
CA GLY A 1170 75.08 -94.53 -4.71
C GLY A 1170 75.13 -93.03 -4.40
N ASN A 1171 74.79 -92.59 -3.18
CA ASN A 1171 74.76 -91.16 -2.83
C ASN A 1171 75.60 -90.87 -1.58
N GLU A 1172 76.86 -90.48 -1.78
CA GLU A 1172 77.75 -89.91 -0.77
C GLU A 1172 77.26 -88.51 -0.37
N ASN A 1173 76.18 -88.41 0.41
CA ASN A 1173 75.84 -87.23 1.23
C ASN A 1173 74.62 -87.53 2.11
N LEU A 1174 74.87 -88.09 3.30
CA LEU A 1174 73.92 -88.07 4.41
C LEU A 1174 74.62 -87.56 5.68
N PRO A 1175 73.96 -86.72 6.49
CA PRO A 1175 74.56 -86.15 7.69
C PRO A 1175 74.80 -87.23 8.75
N SER A 1176 76.06 -87.33 9.18
CA SER A 1176 76.51 -88.08 10.35
C SER A 1176 75.88 -87.52 11.63
N GLY A 1177 75.00 -88.28 12.29
CA GLY A 1177 74.43 -87.85 13.56
C GLY A 1177 73.42 -88.80 14.20
N ARG A 1178 73.82 -90.04 14.52
CA ARG A 1178 73.44 -90.82 15.74
C ARG A 1178 73.78 -92.32 15.58
N LEU A 1179 75.01 -92.68 15.95
CA LEU A 1179 75.36 -93.96 16.61
C LEU A 1179 75.84 -93.52 18.01
N VAL A 1180 75.46 -94.11 19.14
CA VAL A 1180 75.79 -95.41 19.76
C VAL A 1180 74.90 -95.45 21.05
N SER A 1181 74.35 -96.55 21.57
CA SER A 1181 75.08 -97.58 22.34
C SER A 1181 74.23 -98.80 22.73
N THR A 1182 74.81 -99.98 22.54
CA THR A 1182 74.59 -101.18 23.37
C THR A 1182 75.52 -101.14 24.60
N PRO A 1183 75.17 -101.86 25.70
CA PRO A 1183 76.15 -102.38 26.65
C PRO A 1183 76.16 -103.94 26.71
N PRO A 1184 77.16 -104.55 27.38
CA PRO A 1184 77.89 -105.73 26.88
C PRO A 1184 77.56 -107.08 27.56
N VAL A 1185 78.18 -108.14 27.03
CA VAL A 1185 78.17 -109.53 27.54
C VAL A 1185 79.06 -109.71 28.79
N SER A 1186 78.58 -110.48 29.78
CA SER A 1186 79.39 -111.35 30.65
C SER A 1186 78.53 -112.49 31.27
N GLU A 1187 78.93 -113.74 31.02
CA GLU A 1187 78.58 -114.99 31.76
C GLU A 1187 79.62 -115.25 32.90
N PRO A 1188 79.55 -116.29 33.77
CA PRO A 1188 78.43 -117.12 34.28
C PRO A 1188 78.47 -117.46 35.82
N THR A 1189 77.48 -118.27 36.29
CA THR A 1189 77.31 -119.02 37.59
C THR A 1189 76.90 -118.23 38.84
N TRP A 1190 75.88 -118.60 39.65
CA TRP A 1190 75.16 -119.86 39.93
C TRP A 1190 73.66 -119.80 39.63
#